data_AF-A0A1N7FIW7-F1
#
_entry.id   AF-A0A1N7FIW7-F1
#
_cell.length_a   1.000
_cell.length_b   1.000
_cell.length_c   1.000
_cell.angle_alpha   90.00
_cell.angle_beta   90.00
_cell.angle_gamma   90.00
#
_symmetry.space_group_name_H-M   'P 1'
#
loop_
_entity.id
_entity.type
_entity.pdbx_description
1 polymer ?
#
loop_
_entity_poly.entity_id
_entity_poly.type
_entity_poly.pdbx_seq_one_letter_code
_entity_poly.pdbx_strand_id
1 'polypeptide(L)'
;MATKTRITNLRSIVHEACRIHHERLISQSDGHPTEDAYNTLYQFIQQNIKTHHPNSDSILVDRHIAQYFNLLKKLSNSPIPITQSQVGLGRGKNTIESKDTMTWLNEVYQVTARLLSTYQESLSQMNLAQVFAALYANLWIYTGVQDKRIRQQIYQYIIEKKSLLRLGNALILTVDIPSKSYGYHPMSSSSMLIDVADDADALLFVTHHIIIDDVSLLWIAYINRHPQSKMPTFEQTQQAFDQLMQTCLQVKKPQPHHFSAIQKGLYLARQTFKNSQLNMQMSAIVGNQQKHTSISSDQWKNYHSPSFKPLSVTLSDELFTATMTIKKGSAEPTDKPAVYKFDLVREIRNILKQSKTTAIESLKVLASQTQITAQLGLIYWISDLFGDTKSANTKHYKPASIKRYLSEVGDWFLHFVQDQDITTWDGDDFINLYENIIYQSNKKKIGYTATVLRSLHQSLQRHFMGIPSVAIASKSDGMVVEPVLVAPIMYQHIRNLIHSSTLSEHNQQILHIIFILLYRTGMRINELLGLKLKDFEYDYKQEQAVILNILVRPNGYRGIKSDDGRRRFCLQVLLKPSELQLVHEWYLLRKQRTETYFLTLEHKSGALEYHEIQKPISVILDTLPYKVTPHGFRHNAISVMAMILGGADVLLPYFSDYSSDEILAIKRKFLGEYHQISTTAWSVLAEFAGHSSPETTFSSYIHVVDLIAYSQMAHATIEMPAPLVERH
;
A
#
# COMPACT_ATOMS: atom_id res chain seq x y z
N MET A 1 21.99 -12.29 42.91
CA MET A 1 23.00 -12.35 41.84
C MET A 1 23.28 -13.80 41.41
N ALA A 2 22.24 -14.63 41.27
CA ALA A 2 22.36 -16.05 40.90
C ALA A 2 21.18 -16.43 39.98
N THR A 3 21.29 -16.10 38.69
CA THR A 3 20.47 -16.66 37.60
C THR A 3 20.99 -16.29 36.20
N LYS A 4 22.25 -15.84 36.06
CA LYS A 4 22.85 -15.46 34.76
C LYS A 4 23.73 -16.53 34.11
N THR A 5 23.81 -17.74 34.67
CA THR A 5 24.86 -18.72 34.29
C THR A 5 24.33 -20.06 33.76
N ARG A 6 23.09 -20.14 33.25
CA ARG A 6 22.56 -21.36 32.61
C ARG A 6 21.73 -21.14 31.32
N ILE A 7 21.91 -20.01 30.63
CA ILE A 7 21.47 -19.86 29.23
C ILE A 7 22.69 -20.08 28.34
N THR A 8 23.12 -21.33 28.26
CA THR A 8 24.09 -21.78 27.26
C THR A 8 23.35 -21.80 25.92
N ASN A 9 23.43 -20.68 25.18
CA ASN A 9 23.07 -20.45 23.78
C ASN A 9 21.97 -21.37 23.17
N LEU A 10 20.70 -21.16 23.57
CA LEU A 10 19.51 -21.87 23.04
C LEU A 10 19.51 -21.98 21.51
N ARG A 11 19.96 -20.93 20.81
CA ARG A 11 20.13 -20.92 19.35
C ARG A 11 21.01 -22.05 18.84
N SER A 12 22.15 -22.29 19.48
CA SER A 12 23.11 -23.34 19.08
C SER A 12 22.49 -24.72 19.24
N ILE A 13 21.75 -24.94 20.33
CA ILE A 13 21.07 -26.20 20.63
C ILE A 13 20.00 -26.48 19.59
N VAL A 14 19.16 -25.49 19.29
CA VAL A 14 18.10 -25.61 18.30
C VAL A 14 18.67 -25.84 16.90
N HIS A 15 19.69 -25.06 16.49
CA HIS A 15 20.31 -25.23 15.17
C HIS A 15 20.96 -26.61 15.00
N GLU A 16 21.61 -27.14 16.05
CA GLU A 16 22.23 -28.46 16.01
C GLU A 16 21.19 -29.59 15.95
N ALA A 17 20.10 -29.46 16.70
CA ALA A 17 18.97 -30.39 16.60
C ALA A 17 18.36 -30.39 15.18
N CYS A 18 18.14 -29.20 14.61
CA CYS A 18 17.67 -29.08 13.23
C CYS A 18 18.63 -29.73 12.24
N ARG A 19 19.94 -29.53 12.40
CA ARG A 19 20.96 -30.13 11.53
C ARG A 19 20.92 -31.65 11.55
N ILE A 20 20.98 -32.24 12.74
CA ILE A 20 21.00 -33.70 12.90
C ILE A 20 19.73 -34.33 12.33
N HIS A 21 18.56 -33.77 12.63
CA HIS A 21 17.30 -34.37 12.20
C HIS A 21 16.97 -34.09 10.73
N HIS A 22 17.43 -32.97 10.17
CA HIS A 22 17.33 -32.70 8.74
C HIS A 22 18.22 -33.63 7.91
N GLU A 23 19.47 -33.86 8.32
CA GLU A 23 20.37 -34.81 7.66
C GLU A 23 19.78 -36.23 7.64
N ARG A 24 19.13 -36.64 8.74
CA ARG A 24 18.41 -37.92 8.82
C ARG A 24 17.20 -37.98 7.90
N LEU A 25 16.42 -36.90 7.80
CA LEU A 25 15.26 -36.85 6.91
C LEU A 25 15.69 -36.98 5.44
N ILE A 26 16.76 -36.30 5.05
CA ILE A 26 17.33 -36.39 3.71
C ILE A 26 17.79 -37.81 3.39
N SER A 27 18.49 -38.47 4.32
CA SER A 27 18.99 -39.84 4.09
C SER A 27 17.88 -40.89 4.03
N GLN A 28 16.76 -40.66 4.71
CA GLN A 28 15.61 -41.57 4.70
C GLN A 28 14.66 -41.35 3.50
N SER A 29 14.76 -40.21 2.82
CA SER A 29 13.84 -39.81 1.73
C SER A 29 14.53 -39.79 0.36
N ASP A 30 15.68 -40.46 0.20
CA ASP A 30 16.52 -40.44 -1.02
C ASP A 30 16.76 -39.02 -1.58
N GLY A 31 16.92 -38.03 -0.70
CA GLY A 31 17.15 -36.64 -1.09
C GLY A 31 15.92 -35.81 -1.45
N HIS A 32 14.70 -36.39 -1.43
CA HIS A 32 13.45 -35.71 -1.82
C HIS A 32 12.33 -35.85 -0.78
N PRO A 33 12.40 -35.18 0.38
CA PRO A 33 11.36 -35.24 1.39
C PRO A 33 10.09 -34.47 0.99
N THR A 34 8.91 -34.98 1.35
CA THR A 34 7.62 -34.31 1.14
C THR A 34 7.35 -33.21 2.17
N GLU A 35 6.39 -32.33 1.90
CA GLU A 35 5.99 -31.24 2.82
C GLU A 35 5.51 -31.77 4.17
N ASP A 36 4.72 -32.85 4.18
CA ASP A 36 4.27 -33.50 5.42
C ASP A 36 5.43 -34.06 6.25
N ALA A 37 6.51 -34.53 5.61
CA ALA A 37 7.70 -35.00 6.30
C ALA A 37 8.46 -33.86 6.98
N TYR A 38 8.51 -32.67 6.35
CA TYR A 38 9.06 -31.47 6.98
C TYR A 38 8.19 -30.94 8.12
N ASN A 39 6.86 -30.98 7.99
CA ASN A 39 5.93 -30.60 9.06
C ASN A 39 6.09 -31.51 10.29
N THR A 40 6.22 -32.82 10.05
CA THR A 40 6.46 -33.82 11.10
C THR A 40 7.81 -33.60 11.79
N LEU A 41 8.85 -33.32 11.00
CA LEU A 41 10.19 -32.99 11.50
C LEU A 41 10.16 -31.75 12.41
N TYR A 42 9.42 -30.70 12.02
CA TYR A 42 9.30 -29.47 12.79
C TYR A 42 8.66 -29.72 14.17
N GLN A 43 7.51 -30.41 14.19
CA GLN A 43 6.83 -30.78 15.43
C GLN A 43 7.70 -31.67 16.34
N PHE A 44 8.43 -32.61 15.73
CA PHE A 44 9.36 -33.46 16.45
C PHE A 44 10.49 -32.65 17.12
N ILE A 45 11.10 -31.70 16.41
CA ILE A 45 12.17 -30.85 16.97
C ILE A 45 11.62 -29.98 18.10
N GLN A 46 10.45 -29.35 17.92
CA GLN A 46 9.80 -28.56 18.96
C GLN A 46 9.57 -29.38 20.23
N GLN A 47 9.03 -30.60 20.09
CA GLN A 47 8.74 -31.48 21.21
C GLN A 47 10.02 -31.97 21.88
N ASN A 48 11.05 -32.32 21.10
CA ASN A 48 12.35 -32.73 21.61
C ASN A 48 13.03 -31.62 22.43
N ILE A 49 13.04 -30.39 21.92
CA ILE A 49 13.57 -29.23 22.64
C ILE A 49 12.77 -28.97 23.91
N LYS A 50 11.44 -29.07 23.87
CA LYS A 50 10.58 -28.88 25.05
C LYS A 50 10.80 -29.93 26.13
N THR A 51 11.07 -31.19 25.75
CA THR A 51 11.38 -32.27 26.69
C THR A 51 12.72 -32.08 27.38
N HIS A 52 13.77 -31.68 26.63
CA HIS A 52 15.12 -31.53 27.19
C HIS A 52 15.38 -30.13 27.80
N HIS A 53 14.60 -29.13 27.39
CA HIS A 53 14.66 -27.75 27.85
C HIS A 53 13.25 -27.20 28.16
N PRO A 54 12.59 -27.68 29.24
CA PRO A 54 11.20 -27.35 29.55
C PRO A 54 10.97 -25.86 29.87
N ASN A 55 12.03 -25.13 30.24
CA ASN A 55 11.98 -23.69 30.51
C ASN A 55 12.30 -22.82 29.27
N SER A 56 12.46 -23.42 28.09
CA SER A 56 12.71 -22.67 26.85
C SER A 56 11.42 -21.98 26.36
N ASP A 57 11.54 -20.71 25.97
CA ASP A 57 10.43 -19.98 25.37
C ASP A 57 10.13 -20.58 23.99
N SER A 58 8.93 -21.15 23.84
CA SER A 58 8.51 -21.84 22.62
C SER A 58 8.57 -20.93 21.39
N ILE A 59 8.30 -19.63 21.55
CA ILE A 59 8.38 -18.65 20.45
C ILE A 59 9.83 -18.45 19.98
N LEU A 60 10.78 -18.45 20.93
CA LEU A 60 12.21 -18.36 20.62
C LEU A 60 12.74 -19.64 19.97
N VAL A 61 12.26 -20.81 20.39
CA VAL A 61 12.59 -22.10 19.76
C VAL A 61 12.11 -22.10 18.31
N ASP A 62 10.86 -21.75 18.06
CA ASP A 62 10.24 -21.69 16.73
C ASP A 62 10.98 -20.73 15.80
N ARG A 63 11.37 -19.56 16.33
CA ARG A 63 12.19 -18.59 15.61
C ARG A 63 13.53 -19.16 15.20
N HIS A 64 14.22 -19.88 16.08
CA HIS A 64 15.53 -20.46 15.77
C HIS A 64 15.43 -21.63 14.78
N ILE A 65 14.37 -22.44 14.85
CA ILE A 65 14.09 -23.47 13.84
C ILE A 65 13.87 -22.81 12.46
N ALA A 66 13.02 -21.78 12.40
CA ALA A 66 12.76 -21.04 11.17
C ALA A 66 14.02 -20.35 10.61
N GLN A 67 14.86 -19.77 11.46
CA GLN A 67 16.14 -19.17 11.05
C GLN A 67 17.08 -20.20 10.42
N TYR A 68 17.16 -21.40 10.99
CA TYR A 68 17.99 -22.47 10.47
C TYR A 68 17.55 -22.93 9.07
N PHE A 69 16.25 -23.23 8.88
CA PHE A 69 15.75 -23.67 7.56
C PHE A 69 15.77 -22.55 6.50
N ASN A 70 15.58 -21.29 6.90
CA ASN A 70 15.79 -20.15 6.01
C ASN A 70 17.26 -20.00 5.56
N LEU A 71 18.21 -20.24 6.46
CA LEU A 71 19.65 -20.24 6.13
C LEU A 71 19.99 -21.40 5.18
N LEU A 72 19.49 -22.60 5.44
CA LEU A 72 19.64 -23.76 4.55
C LEU A 72 19.05 -23.51 3.17
N LYS A 73 17.88 -22.87 3.08
CA LYS A 73 17.27 -22.50 1.79
C LYS A 73 18.11 -21.50 1.00
N LYS A 74 18.78 -20.56 1.68
CA LYS A 74 19.71 -19.63 1.01
C LYS A 74 20.97 -20.32 0.50
N LEU A 75 21.38 -21.41 1.17
CA LEU A 75 22.59 -22.16 0.85
C LEU A 75 22.34 -23.34 -0.09
N SER A 76 21.10 -23.82 -0.21
CA SER A 76 20.71 -24.95 -1.07
C SER A 76 19.63 -24.52 -2.06
N ASN A 77 19.80 -24.84 -3.35
CA ASN A 77 18.79 -24.59 -4.40
C ASN A 77 17.55 -25.50 -4.29
N SER A 78 17.27 -26.08 -3.12
CA SER A 78 16.23 -27.08 -2.90
C SER A 78 14.92 -26.46 -2.41
N PRO A 79 13.75 -26.97 -2.83
CA PRO A 79 12.45 -26.48 -2.42
C PRO A 79 12.11 -26.96 -1.00
N ILE A 80 12.68 -26.33 0.02
CA ILE A 80 12.27 -26.55 1.42
C ILE A 80 10.95 -25.76 1.62
N PRO A 81 9.82 -26.41 1.92
CA PRO A 81 8.53 -25.75 2.11
C PRO A 81 8.59 -24.83 3.34
N ILE A 82 7.94 -23.66 3.23
CA ILE A 82 7.80 -22.71 4.33
C ILE A 82 6.68 -23.23 5.22
N THR A 83 6.99 -23.71 6.41
CA THR A 83 5.97 -23.98 7.42
C THR A 83 5.18 -22.70 7.68
N GLN A 84 3.84 -22.80 7.78
CA GLN A 84 2.94 -21.75 8.27
C GLN A 84 3.25 -21.27 9.72
N SER A 85 4.35 -21.72 10.31
CA SER A 85 4.84 -21.30 11.61
C SER A 85 5.38 -19.88 11.51
N GLN A 86 4.54 -18.92 11.91
CA GLN A 86 4.90 -17.56 12.34
C GLN A 86 6.23 -17.09 11.75
N VAL A 87 6.21 -16.74 10.46
CA VAL A 87 7.20 -15.85 9.85
C VAL A 87 7.48 -14.81 10.90
N GLY A 88 8.72 -14.80 11.39
CA GLY A 88 9.07 -14.08 12.60
C GLY A 88 8.39 -12.72 12.55
N LEU A 89 7.41 -12.52 13.44
CA LEU A 89 7.05 -11.21 13.90
C LEU A 89 8.36 -10.68 14.51
N GLY A 90 9.24 -10.15 13.66
CA GLY A 90 10.00 -8.99 14.03
C GLY A 90 8.93 -8.09 14.61
N ARG A 91 8.94 -7.99 15.94
CA ARG A 91 8.18 -7.01 16.69
C ARG A 91 8.18 -5.76 15.82
N GLY A 92 7.00 -5.39 15.30
CA GLY A 92 6.92 -4.28 14.36
C GLY A 92 7.69 -3.12 14.97
N LYS A 93 8.27 -2.22 14.17
CA LYS A 93 8.92 -1.02 14.74
C LYS A 93 7.99 -0.20 15.66
N ASN A 94 6.69 -0.53 15.66
CA ASN A 94 5.61 0.00 16.48
C ASN A 94 5.34 -0.76 17.81
N THR A 95 5.95 -1.92 18.09
CA THR A 95 5.90 -2.48 19.46
C THR A 95 6.85 -1.69 20.34
N ILE A 96 6.30 -0.79 21.15
CA ILE A 96 7.08 0.00 22.12
C ILE A 96 7.75 -0.96 23.10
N GLU A 97 9.08 -1.06 22.93
CA GLU A 97 10.02 -1.50 23.95
C GLU A 97 10.13 -0.39 25.01
N SER A 98 9.45 -0.51 26.15
CA SER A 98 10.06 -0.26 27.46
C SER A 98 9.06 -0.46 28.60
N LYS A 99 9.63 -0.76 29.78
CA LYS A 99 8.97 -0.71 31.09
C LYS A 99 8.22 0.62 31.34
N ASP A 100 8.58 1.71 30.64
CA ASP A 100 8.00 3.04 30.84
C ASP A 100 6.57 3.15 30.31
N THR A 101 6.18 2.30 29.36
CA THR A 101 4.83 2.35 28.73
C THR A 101 3.71 2.11 29.75
N MET A 102 3.92 1.24 30.74
CA MET A 102 2.98 1.01 31.83
C MET A 102 2.91 2.19 32.81
N THR A 103 4.02 2.92 32.99
CA THR A 103 4.04 4.15 33.80
C THR A 103 3.15 5.22 33.18
N TRP A 104 3.25 5.41 31.86
CA TRP A 104 2.42 6.36 31.12
C TRP A 104 0.93 5.98 31.11
N LEU A 105 0.61 4.68 31.14
CA LEU A 105 -0.78 4.21 31.19
C LEU A 105 -1.50 4.71 32.46
N ASN A 106 -0.86 4.60 33.62
CA ASN A 106 -1.42 5.09 34.89
C ASN A 106 -1.61 6.60 34.88
N GLU A 107 -0.65 7.35 34.34
CA GLU A 107 -0.74 8.80 34.21
C GLU A 107 -1.93 9.22 33.31
N VAL A 108 -2.13 8.51 32.20
CA VAL A 108 -3.27 8.74 31.31
C VAL A 108 -4.60 8.52 32.04
N TYR A 109 -4.76 7.43 32.79
CA TYR A 109 -5.99 7.20 33.55
C TYR A 109 -6.24 8.30 34.59
N GLN A 110 -5.20 8.78 35.28
CA GLN A 110 -5.33 9.89 36.21
C GLN A 110 -5.73 11.20 35.52
N VAL A 111 -5.12 11.50 34.36
CA VAL A 111 -5.48 12.67 33.56
C VAL A 111 -6.93 12.59 33.08
N THR A 112 -7.37 11.45 32.55
CA THR A 112 -8.75 11.22 32.11
C THR A 112 -9.76 11.32 33.26
N ALA A 113 -9.43 10.77 34.44
CA ALA A 113 -10.29 10.89 35.62
C ALA A 113 -10.44 12.35 36.07
N ARG A 114 -9.34 13.11 36.13
CA ARG A 114 -9.36 14.54 36.48
C ARG A 114 -10.14 15.38 35.47
N LEU A 115 -10.01 15.04 34.18
CA LEU A 115 -10.76 15.67 33.11
C LEU A 115 -12.27 15.47 33.33
N LEU A 116 -12.70 14.23 33.62
CA LEU A 116 -14.10 13.90 33.89
C LEU A 116 -14.64 14.62 35.13
N SER A 117 -13.88 14.64 36.23
CA SER A 117 -14.26 15.39 37.44
C SER A 117 -14.40 16.89 37.16
N THR A 118 -13.47 17.47 36.39
CA THR A 118 -13.53 18.89 35.99
C THR A 118 -14.81 19.18 35.20
N TYR A 119 -15.21 18.27 34.30
CA TYR A 119 -16.47 18.40 33.56
C TYR A 119 -17.68 18.33 34.48
N GLN A 120 -17.70 17.40 35.43
CA GLN A 120 -18.83 17.18 36.33
C GLN A 120 -19.08 18.37 37.28
N GLU A 121 -18.01 18.91 37.86
CA GLU A 121 -18.11 19.97 38.87
C GLU A 121 -18.38 21.36 38.26
N SER A 122 -17.96 21.58 37.01
CA SER A 122 -17.86 22.94 36.44
C SER A 122 -18.77 23.21 35.26
N LEU A 123 -19.56 22.24 34.77
CA LEU A 123 -20.29 22.35 33.50
C LEU A 123 -21.18 23.60 33.39
N SER A 124 -21.92 23.95 34.44
CA SER A 124 -22.79 25.15 34.47
C SER A 124 -22.03 26.48 34.46
N GLN A 125 -20.73 26.46 34.74
CA GLN A 125 -19.89 27.66 34.83
C GLN A 125 -18.95 27.81 33.62
N MET A 126 -18.91 26.82 32.72
CA MET A 126 -18.03 26.86 31.55
C MET A 126 -18.49 27.89 30.52
N ASN A 127 -17.58 28.76 30.11
CA ASN A 127 -17.76 29.57 28.90
C ASN A 127 -17.50 28.73 27.63
N LEU A 128 -17.90 29.24 26.46
CA LEU A 128 -17.75 28.50 25.20
C LEU A 128 -16.29 28.12 24.88
N ALA A 129 -15.29 28.92 25.26
CA ALA A 129 -13.89 28.55 25.03
C ALA A 129 -13.48 27.32 25.84
N GLN A 130 -13.97 27.19 27.08
CA GLN A 130 -13.78 26.01 27.93
C GLN A 130 -14.56 24.80 27.41
N VAL A 131 -15.73 25.00 26.80
CA VAL A 131 -16.49 23.94 26.12
C VAL A 131 -15.71 23.40 24.90
N PHE A 132 -15.13 24.28 24.07
CA PHE A 132 -14.24 23.83 22.99
C PHE A 132 -13.00 23.09 23.52
N ALA A 133 -12.42 23.56 24.62
CA ALA A 133 -11.31 22.87 25.29
C ALA A 133 -11.70 21.45 25.73
N ALA A 134 -12.91 21.28 26.27
CA ALA A 134 -13.44 19.97 26.63
C ALA A 134 -13.63 19.06 25.41
N LEU A 135 -14.22 19.59 24.32
CA LEU A 135 -14.32 18.89 23.04
C LEU A 135 -12.95 18.42 22.54
N TYR A 136 -11.95 19.30 22.52
CA TYR A 136 -10.61 18.96 22.04
C TYR A 136 -9.92 17.87 22.88
N ALA A 137 -10.11 17.89 24.21
CA ALA A 137 -9.57 16.86 25.08
C ALA A 137 -10.24 15.49 24.86
N ASN A 138 -11.57 15.46 24.68
CA ASN A 138 -12.29 14.22 24.36
C ASN A 138 -11.90 13.68 22.98
N LEU A 139 -11.84 14.53 21.96
CA LEU A 139 -11.35 14.13 20.63
C LEU A 139 -9.92 13.61 20.70
N TRP A 140 -9.03 14.20 21.52
CA TRP A 140 -7.69 13.66 21.68
C TRP A 140 -7.70 12.27 22.32
N ILE A 141 -8.47 12.06 23.39
CA ILE A 141 -8.53 10.78 24.11
C ILE A 141 -9.16 9.68 23.25
N TYR A 142 -10.34 9.92 22.68
CA TYR A 142 -11.14 8.89 22.00
C TYR A 142 -10.90 8.80 20.50
N THR A 143 -10.60 9.91 19.83
CA THR A 143 -10.46 9.95 18.36
C THR A 143 -9.02 10.18 17.87
N GLY A 144 -8.07 10.45 18.77
CA GLY A 144 -6.66 10.63 18.43
C GLY A 144 -6.27 12.03 17.94
N VAL A 145 -7.19 13.00 18.00
CA VAL A 145 -6.95 14.37 17.50
C VAL A 145 -6.00 15.16 18.40
N GLN A 146 -4.71 15.08 18.10
CA GLN A 146 -3.65 15.80 18.83
C GLN A 146 -3.11 17.03 18.09
N ASP A 147 -3.20 17.05 16.77
CA ASP A 147 -2.57 18.08 15.95
C ASP A 147 -3.35 19.39 16.07
N LYS A 148 -2.67 20.47 16.44
CA LYS A 148 -3.27 21.81 16.53
C LYS A 148 -3.92 22.25 15.21
N ARG A 149 -3.34 21.87 14.07
CA ARG A 149 -3.87 22.17 12.73
C ARG A 149 -5.19 21.46 12.48
N ILE A 150 -5.33 20.22 12.95
CA ILE A 150 -6.61 19.49 12.89
C ILE A 150 -7.64 20.18 13.77
N ARG A 151 -7.30 20.52 15.03
CA ARG A 151 -8.22 21.25 15.91
C ARG A 151 -8.68 22.59 15.32
N GLN A 152 -7.78 23.30 14.64
CA GLN A 152 -8.11 24.53 13.92
C GLN A 152 -9.14 24.28 12.81
N GLN A 153 -8.97 23.21 12.03
CA GLN A 153 -9.95 22.83 11.02
C GLN A 153 -11.30 22.41 11.62
N ILE A 154 -11.30 21.66 12.72
CA ILE A 154 -12.53 21.29 13.45
C ILE A 154 -13.24 22.54 13.98
N TYR A 155 -12.50 23.47 14.59
CA TYR A 155 -13.04 24.76 15.01
C TYR A 155 -13.72 25.48 13.83
N GLN A 156 -13.03 25.58 12.70
CA GLN A 156 -13.57 26.24 11.52
C GLN A 156 -14.82 25.53 10.99
N TYR A 157 -14.81 24.19 11.01
CA TYR A 157 -15.95 23.36 10.61
C TYR A 157 -17.20 23.65 11.44
N ILE A 158 -17.05 23.78 12.76
CA ILE A 158 -18.13 24.06 13.69
C ILE A 158 -18.64 25.49 13.50
N ILE A 159 -17.74 26.47 13.42
CA ILE A 159 -18.11 27.90 13.26
C ILE A 159 -18.79 28.17 11.91
N GLU A 160 -18.30 27.56 10.84
CA GLU A 160 -18.88 27.68 9.49
C GLU A 160 -20.11 26.78 9.29
N LYS A 161 -20.48 25.96 10.29
CA LYS A 161 -21.61 25.03 10.25
C LYS A 161 -21.58 24.11 9.03
N LYS A 162 -20.40 23.57 8.70
CA LYS A 162 -20.23 22.65 7.58
C LYS A 162 -21.01 21.36 7.81
N SER A 163 -21.48 20.75 6.72
CA SER A 163 -22.26 19.51 6.77
C SER A 163 -21.39 18.28 6.91
N LEU A 164 -21.55 17.55 8.01
CA LEU A 164 -20.84 16.29 8.30
C LEU A 164 -21.19 15.22 7.27
N LEU A 165 -20.19 14.42 6.90
CA LEU A 165 -20.43 13.20 6.14
C LEU A 165 -21.07 12.16 7.07
N ARG A 166 -21.93 11.31 6.52
CA ARG A 166 -22.63 10.28 7.28
C ARG A 166 -22.37 8.91 6.67
N LEU A 167 -22.07 7.94 7.54
CA LEU A 167 -21.94 6.52 7.19
C LEU A 167 -22.68 5.68 8.23
N GLY A 168 -23.89 5.24 7.89
CA GLY A 168 -24.80 4.64 8.88
C GLY A 168 -25.09 5.63 10.02
N ASN A 169 -24.69 5.27 11.24
CA ASN A 169 -24.80 6.14 12.43
C ASN A 169 -23.54 6.97 12.70
N ALA A 170 -22.43 6.69 12.01
CA ALA A 170 -21.19 7.44 12.18
C ALA A 170 -21.30 8.82 11.51
N LEU A 171 -20.87 9.85 12.24
CA LEU A 171 -20.71 11.21 11.74
C LEU A 171 -19.22 11.50 11.55
N ILE A 172 -18.87 11.97 10.36
CA ILE A 172 -17.49 12.05 9.91
C ILE A 172 -17.16 13.49 9.49
N LEU A 173 -16.09 14.01 10.07
CA LEU A 173 -15.50 15.30 9.74
C LEU A 173 -14.23 15.06 8.93
N THR A 174 -14.20 15.53 7.69
CA THR A 174 -13.02 15.41 6.82
C THR A 174 -12.12 16.64 6.99
N VAL A 175 -10.84 16.41 7.29
CA VAL A 175 -9.81 17.47 7.38
C VAL A 175 -8.68 17.20 6.40
N ASP A 176 -8.21 18.25 5.73
CA ASP A 176 -7.11 18.19 4.77
C ASP A 176 -5.92 18.97 5.32
N ILE A 177 -4.84 18.28 5.68
CA ILE A 177 -3.68 18.88 6.34
C ILE A 177 -2.53 19.05 5.33
N PRO A 178 -1.98 20.26 5.16
CA PRO A 178 -0.75 20.45 4.40
C PRO A 178 0.41 19.64 4.97
N SER A 179 1.15 18.97 4.09
CA SER A 179 2.27 18.11 4.38
C SER A 179 3.37 18.29 3.35
N LYS A 180 4.61 18.38 3.82
CA LYS A 180 5.79 18.45 2.94
C LYS A 180 6.37 17.09 2.60
N SER A 181 5.99 16.03 3.33
CA SER A 181 6.71 14.75 3.30
C SER A 181 5.88 13.56 2.83
N TYR A 182 4.55 13.72 2.72
CA TYR A 182 3.61 12.65 2.43
C TYR A 182 2.23 13.21 2.13
N GLY A 183 1.52 12.73 1.11
CA GLY A 183 0.14 13.12 0.83
C GLY A 183 -0.18 13.06 -0.66
N TYR A 184 -1.27 13.70 -1.07
CA TYR A 184 -1.67 13.80 -2.48
C TYR A 184 -1.71 15.26 -2.94
N HIS A 185 -1.74 15.47 -4.26
CA HIS A 185 -1.99 16.78 -4.83
C HIS A 185 -3.52 17.01 -4.95
N PRO A 186 -4.07 18.08 -4.37
CA PRO A 186 -5.50 18.37 -4.50
C PRO A 186 -5.90 18.57 -5.96
N MET A 187 -7.06 18.03 -6.36
CA MET A 187 -7.60 18.21 -7.71
C MET A 187 -7.86 19.69 -8.08
N SER A 188 -8.01 20.57 -7.09
CA SER A 188 -8.31 22.01 -7.28
C SER A 188 -7.08 22.91 -7.45
N SER A 189 -5.87 22.35 -7.59
CA SER A 189 -4.63 23.12 -7.74
C SER A 189 -4.57 24.02 -8.99
N SER A 190 -5.55 23.97 -9.89
CA SER A 190 -5.70 24.94 -10.98
C SER A 190 -6.50 26.19 -10.60
N SER A 191 -7.12 26.30 -9.42
CA SER A 191 -7.99 27.46 -9.10
C SER A 191 -7.85 28.07 -7.70
N MET A 192 -6.88 27.67 -6.87
CA MET A 192 -6.53 28.41 -5.65
C MET A 192 -5.02 28.57 -5.51
N LEU A 193 -4.46 29.39 -6.40
CA LEU A 193 -3.27 30.18 -6.06
C LEU A 193 -3.71 31.17 -4.97
N ILE A 194 -3.60 30.76 -3.71
CA ILE A 194 -3.37 31.75 -2.66
C ILE A 194 -1.97 32.26 -2.96
N ASP A 195 -1.88 33.55 -3.30
CA ASP A 195 -0.65 34.32 -3.36
C ASP A 195 0.12 34.14 -2.05
N VAL A 196 0.99 33.14 -2.00
CA VAL A 196 2.09 33.05 -1.05
C VAL A 196 3.34 33.12 -1.90
N ALA A 197 3.83 34.35 -2.01
CA ALA A 197 5.08 34.69 -2.67
C ALA A 197 6.26 33.82 -2.19
N ASP A 198 7.12 33.50 -3.15
CA ASP A 198 8.57 33.27 -3.04
C ASP A 198 9.14 32.01 -2.34
N ASP A 199 8.36 30.95 -2.10
CA ASP A 199 8.96 29.66 -1.65
C ASP A 199 8.13 28.43 -2.03
N ALA A 200 7.79 28.29 -3.33
CA ALA A 200 6.82 27.33 -3.86
C ALA A 200 7.29 25.85 -3.83
N ASP A 201 7.49 25.30 -2.62
CA ASP A 201 7.30 23.87 -2.34
C ASP A 201 5.82 23.55 -2.59
N ALA A 202 5.49 22.80 -3.64
CA ALA A 202 4.12 22.31 -3.84
C ALA A 202 3.68 21.51 -2.60
N LEU A 203 2.75 22.07 -1.82
CA LEU A 203 2.25 21.43 -0.61
C LEU A 203 1.39 20.22 -0.98
N LEU A 204 1.77 19.04 -0.49
CA LEU A 204 0.90 17.86 -0.50
C LEU A 204 -0.13 18.01 0.61
N PHE A 205 -1.22 17.26 0.49
CA PHE A 205 -2.28 17.22 1.50
C PHE A 205 -2.49 15.79 1.99
N VAL A 206 -2.79 15.66 3.28
CA VAL A 206 -3.22 14.41 3.89
C VAL A 206 -4.65 14.61 4.35
N THR A 207 -5.56 13.79 3.82
CA THR A 207 -6.93 13.76 4.30
C THR A 207 -7.04 12.80 5.47
N HIS A 208 -7.66 13.26 6.56
CA HIS A 208 -8.12 12.39 7.64
C HIS A 208 -9.64 12.44 7.74
N HIS A 209 -10.26 11.28 7.89
CA HIS A 209 -11.64 11.18 8.34
C HIS A 209 -11.66 11.10 9.86
N ILE A 210 -12.20 12.12 10.51
CA ILE A 210 -12.36 12.15 11.96
C ILE A 210 -13.79 11.73 12.26
N ILE A 211 -13.95 10.51 12.74
CA ILE A 211 -15.24 10.02 13.18
C ILE A 211 -15.48 10.53 14.59
N ILE A 212 -16.60 11.22 14.79
CA ILE A 212 -16.92 11.87 16.06
C ILE A 212 -17.56 10.86 17.01
N ASP A 213 -16.97 10.68 18.19
CA ASP A 213 -17.53 9.83 19.26
C ASP A 213 -18.75 10.48 19.93
N ASP A 214 -19.55 9.68 20.64
CA ASP A 214 -20.80 10.12 21.26
C ASP A 214 -20.60 11.26 22.27
N VAL A 215 -19.50 11.26 23.04
CA VAL A 215 -19.22 12.33 24.02
C VAL A 215 -18.87 13.62 23.28
N SER A 216 -18.01 13.55 22.27
CA SER A 216 -17.66 14.70 21.44
C SER A 216 -18.86 15.26 20.67
N LEU A 217 -19.80 14.40 20.24
CA LEU A 217 -21.05 14.84 19.61
C LEU A 217 -21.91 15.66 20.55
N LEU A 218 -22.01 15.29 21.84
CA LEU A 218 -22.77 16.07 22.81
C LEU A 218 -22.15 17.45 23.05
N TRP A 219 -20.82 17.56 23.08
CA TRP A 219 -20.16 18.86 23.16
C TRP A 219 -20.43 19.73 21.93
N ILE A 220 -20.40 19.16 20.73
CA ILE A 220 -20.75 19.87 19.49
C ILE A 220 -22.22 20.31 19.54
N ALA A 221 -23.12 19.43 20.01
CA ALA A 221 -24.54 19.77 20.17
C ALA A 221 -24.74 20.91 21.19
N TYR A 222 -24.01 20.90 22.30
CA TYR A 222 -24.02 21.98 23.29
C TYR A 222 -23.59 23.32 22.67
N ILE A 223 -22.48 23.34 21.92
CA ILE A 223 -21.96 24.53 21.22
C ILE A 223 -23.03 25.07 20.26
N ASN A 224 -23.68 24.19 19.48
CA ASN A 224 -24.69 24.57 18.51
C ASN A 224 -25.98 25.12 19.16
N ARG A 225 -26.34 24.67 20.37
CA ARG A 225 -27.53 25.13 21.11
C ARG A 225 -27.29 26.41 21.93
N HIS A 226 -26.04 26.78 22.20
CA HIS A 226 -25.69 27.98 22.98
C HIS A 226 -24.90 29.00 22.16
N PRO A 227 -25.44 29.53 21.05
CA PRO A 227 -24.76 30.54 20.26
C PRO A 227 -24.58 31.83 21.09
N GLN A 228 -23.36 32.36 21.10
CA GLN A 228 -23.07 33.69 21.65
C GLN A 228 -23.06 34.74 20.53
N SER A 229 -23.36 36.00 20.87
CA SER A 229 -23.26 37.14 19.95
C SER A 229 -21.84 37.33 19.38
N LYS A 230 -20.82 36.81 20.06
CA LYS A 230 -19.46 36.65 19.53
C LYS A 230 -18.89 35.30 19.97
N MET A 231 -18.58 34.44 19.00
CA MET A 231 -17.90 33.16 19.26
C MET A 231 -16.44 33.41 19.71
N PRO A 232 -15.88 32.58 20.61
CA PRO A 232 -14.47 32.69 20.99
C PRO A 232 -13.57 32.38 19.80
N THR A 233 -12.45 33.09 19.65
CA THR A 233 -11.48 32.83 18.57
C THR A 233 -10.77 31.48 18.79
N PHE A 234 -10.18 30.92 17.73
CA PHE A 234 -9.41 29.69 17.85
C PHE A 234 -8.31 29.81 18.92
N GLU A 235 -7.60 30.93 18.97
CA GLU A 235 -6.57 31.20 19.99
C GLU A 235 -7.13 31.16 21.41
N GLN A 236 -8.32 31.74 21.64
CA GLN A 236 -8.99 31.69 22.93
C GLN A 236 -9.37 30.24 23.31
N THR A 237 -9.88 29.46 22.35
CA THR A 237 -10.19 28.03 22.60
C THR A 237 -8.93 27.21 22.86
N GLN A 238 -7.81 27.50 22.19
CA GLN A 238 -6.54 26.82 22.41
C GLN A 238 -5.91 27.19 23.76
N GLN A 239 -6.01 28.46 24.18
CA GLN A 239 -5.58 28.89 25.52
C GLN A 239 -6.39 28.19 26.62
N ALA A 240 -7.71 28.07 26.44
CA ALA A 240 -8.57 27.32 27.37
C ALA A 240 -8.19 25.83 27.41
N PHE A 241 -7.84 25.22 26.27
CA PHE A 241 -7.33 23.86 26.22
C PHE A 241 -6.00 23.71 26.97
N ASP A 242 -5.07 24.62 26.78
CA ASP A 242 -3.78 24.58 27.47
C ASP A 242 -3.95 24.72 29.00
N GLN A 243 -4.89 25.57 29.46
CA GLN A 243 -5.26 25.73 30.88
C GLN A 243 -5.95 24.48 31.46
N LEU A 244 -6.86 23.87 30.71
CA LEU A 244 -7.49 22.60 31.09
C LEU A 244 -6.43 21.51 31.26
N MET A 245 -5.52 21.40 30.29
CA MET A 245 -4.43 20.43 30.33
C MET A 245 -3.45 20.72 31.47
N GLN A 246 -3.15 21.98 31.77
CA GLN A 246 -2.34 22.38 32.93
C GLN A 246 -2.94 21.83 34.24
N THR A 247 -4.26 21.97 34.40
CA THR A 247 -5.01 21.48 35.56
C THR A 247 -4.97 19.95 35.63
N CYS A 248 -5.27 19.28 34.51
CA CYS A 248 -5.35 17.81 34.45
C CYS A 248 -3.97 17.13 34.57
N LEU A 249 -2.90 17.78 34.13
CA LEU A 249 -1.51 17.31 34.29
C LEU A 249 -0.90 17.65 35.65
N GLN A 250 -1.52 18.55 36.42
CA GLN A 250 -0.99 19.07 37.70
C GLN A 250 0.41 19.70 37.56
N VAL A 251 0.66 20.39 36.45
CA VAL A 251 1.92 21.10 36.19
C VAL A 251 1.69 22.60 36.14
N LYS A 252 2.71 23.42 36.47
CA LYS A 252 2.58 24.89 36.35
C LYS A 252 2.51 25.37 34.90
N LYS A 253 3.15 24.66 33.97
CA LYS A 253 3.14 24.98 32.55
C LYS A 253 3.33 23.70 31.74
N PRO A 254 2.33 23.28 30.94
CA PRO A 254 2.48 22.14 30.04
C PRO A 254 3.64 22.36 29.08
N GLN A 255 4.36 21.30 28.77
CA GLN A 255 5.53 21.30 27.88
C GLN A 255 5.36 20.17 26.87
N PRO A 256 6.00 20.24 25.68
CA PRO A 256 5.82 19.24 24.63
C PRO A 256 6.05 17.78 25.09
N HIS A 257 6.97 17.56 26.04
CA HIS A 257 7.22 16.22 26.57
C HIS A 257 6.05 15.66 27.40
N HIS A 258 5.27 16.49 28.10
CA HIS A 258 4.07 16.05 28.83
C HIS A 258 2.99 15.56 27.86
N PHE A 259 2.78 16.27 26.75
CA PHE A 259 1.85 15.82 25.70
C PHE A 259 2.35 14.54 25.02
N SER A 260 3.66 14.44 24.75
CA SER A 260 4.26 13.22 24.19
C SER A 260 4.12 12.01 25.13
N ALA A 261 4.27 12.23 26.44
CA ALA A 261 4.06 11.24 27.49
C ALA A 261 2.61 10.71 27.51
N ILE A 262 1.62 11.61 27.58
CA ILE A 262 0.20 11.24 27.48
C ILE A 262 -0.06 10.49 26.18
N GLN A 263 0.47 10.95 25.05
CA GLN A 263 0.26 10.30 23.75
C GLN A 263 0.79 8.85 23.74
N LYS A 264 1.95 8.61 24.36
CA LYS A 264 2.51 7.26 24.52
C LYS A 264 1.64 6.39 25.42
N GLY A 265 1.05 6.95 26.48
CA GLY A 265 0.11 6.23 27.33
C GLY A 265 -1.22 5.92 26.64
N LEU A 266 -1.77 6.88 25.87
CA LEU A 266 -3.04 6.75 25.14
C LEU A 266 -2.99 5.64 24.09
N TYR A 267 -1.80 5.40 23.51
CA TYR A 267 -1.57 4.28 22.61
C TYR A 267 -1.96 2.92 23.22
N LEU A 268 -1.67 2.72 24.50
CA LEU A 268 -2.04 1.51 25.23
C LEU A 268 -3.43 1.64 25.86
N ALA A 269 -3.77 2.79 26.41
CA ALA A 269 -5.03 3.02 27.14
C ALA A 269 -6.28 2.72 26.29
N ARG A 270 -6.26 3.10 25.00
CA ARG A 270 -7.40 2.83 24.09
C ARG A 270 -7.63 1.35 23.83
N GLN A 271 -6.58 0.53 23.93
CA GLN A 271 -6.69 -0.92 23.78
C GLN A 271 -7.26 -1.58 25.03
N THR A 272 -7.13 -0.91 26.19
CA THR A 272 -7.61 -1.41 27.49
C THR A 272 -8.99 -0.87 27.87
N PHE A 273 -9.58 0.02 27.07
CA PHE A 273 -10.98 0.40 27.28
C PHE A 273 -11.88 -0.83 27.19
N LYS A 274 -12.86 -0.92 28.11
CA LYS A 274 -13.77 -2.06 28.17
C LYS A 274 -14.44 -2.27 26.81
N ASN A 275 -14.45 -3.51 26.31
CA ASN A 275 -14.98 -3.88 24.99
C ASN A 275 -14.29 -3.25 23.77
N SER A 276 -13.16 -2.55 23.94
CA SER A 276 -12.35 -2.09 22.81
C SER A 276 -11.74 -3.28 22.07
N GLN A 277 -11.81 -3.22 20.74
CA GLN A 277 -11.17 -4.19 19.85
C GLN A 277 -9.98 -3.55 19.11
N LEU A 278 -9.57 -2.35 19.52
CA LEU A 278 -8.51 -1.59 18.87
C LEU A 278 -7.20 -2.36 18.92
N ASN A 279 -6.73 -2.83 17.77
CA ASN A 279 -5.44 -3.49 17.70
C ASN A 279 -4.29 -2.48 17.69
N MET A 280 -3.09 -2.98 17.97
CA MET A 280 -1.86 -2.19 18.07
C MET A 280 -1.55 -1.34 16.82
N GLN A 281 -1.86 -1.85 15.62
CA GLN A 281 -1.62 -1.11 14.37
C GLN A 281 -2.65 0.01 14.19
N MET A 282 -3.93 -0.22 14.50
CA MET A 282 -4.94 0.84 14.49
C MET A 282 -4.67 1.87 15.59
N SER A 283 -4.15 1.47 16.74
CA SER A 283 -3.69 2.43 17.77
C SER A 283 -2.55 3.32 17.25
N ALA A 284 -1.67 2.79 16.39
CA ALA A 284 -0.63 3.58 15.73
C ALA A 284 -1.20 4.58 14.71
N ILE A 285 -2.27 4.21 14.01
CA ILE A 285 -3.02 5.09 13.10
C ILE A 285 -3.65 6.24 13.89
N VAL A 286 -4.45 5.93 14.92
CA VAL A 286 -5.08 6.93 15.82
C VAL A 286 -4.02 7.80 16.51
N GLY A 287 -2.85 7.22 16.79
CA GLY A 287 -1.70 7.92 17.38
C GLY A 287 -0.91 8.82 16.41
N ASN A 288 -1.28 8.85 15.12
CA ASN A 288 -0.53 9.48 14.01
C ASN A 288 0.94 9.02 13.91
N GLN A 289 1.21 7.77 14.25
CA GLN A 289 2.53 7.14 14.14
C GLN A 289 2.73 6.41 12.81
N GLN A 290 1.62 6.09 12.12
CA GLN A 290 1.61 5.44 10.82
C GLN A 290 1.03 6.39 9.78
N LYS A 291 1.83 6.70 8.74
CA LYS A 291 1.39 7.49 7.59
C LYS A 291 0.25 6.77 6.87
N HIS A 292 -0.79 7.52 6.55
CA HIS A 292 -1.93 7.12 5.72
C HIS A 292 -2.63 8.40 5.24
N THR A 293 -3.38 8.31 4.16
CA THR A 293 -4.31 9.34 3.71
C THR A 293 -5.60 8.68 3.29
N SER A 294 -6.71 9.28 3.71
CA SER A 294 -8.03 8.87 3.29
C SER A 294 -8.42 9.51 1.95
N ILE A 295 -9.55 9.09 1.36
CA ILE A 295 -10.12 9.77 0.19
C ILE A 295 -10.68 11.15 0.57
N SER A 296 -10.61 12.11 -0.35
CA SER A 296 -11.10 13.48 -0.12
C SER A 296 -12.62 13.54 0.07
N SER A 297 -13.14 14.67 0.58
CA SER A 297 -14.60 14.85 0.75
C SER A 297 -15.37 14.74 -0.56
N ASP A 298 -14.81 15.22 -1.68
CA ASP A 298 -15.46 15.13 -2.99
C ASP A 298 -15.38 13.73 -3.58
N GLN A 299 -14.26 13.02 -3.38
CA GLN A 299 -14.18 11.60 -3.73
C GLN A 299 -15.16 10.78 -2.90
N TRP A 300 -15.32 11.07 -1.61
CA TRP A 300 -16.29 10.40 -0.73
C TRP A 300 -17.72 10.53 -1.25
N LYS A 301 -18.16 11.74 -1.58
CA LYS A 301 -19.49 11.98 -2.14
C LYS A 301 -19.70 11.18 -3.43
N ASN A 302 -18.73 11.22 -4.33
CA ASN A 302 -18.78 10.49 -5.60
C ASN A 302 -18.65 8.98 -5.43
N TYR A 303 -18.02 8.49 -4.36
CA TYR A 303 -17.93 7.07 -4.05
C TYR A 303 -19.30 6.50 -3.67
N HIS A 304 -20.02 7.19 -2.78
CA HIS A 304 -21.34 6.73 -2.33
C HIS A 304 -22.48 7.10 -3.27
N SER A 305 -22.34 8.19 -4.04
CA SER A 305 -23.34 8.67 -4.99
C SER A 305 -22.66 9.12 -6.30
N PRO A 306 -22.16 8.17 -7.12
CA PRO A 306 -21.42 8.51 -8.33
C PRO A 306 -22.30 9.14 -9.40
N SER A 307 -21.78 10.23 -9.98
CA SER A 307 -22.31 10.81 -11.22
C SER A 307 -21.45 10.35 -12.40
N PHE A 308 -21.97 9.42 -13.19
CA PHE A 308 -21.26 8.88 -14.36
C PHE A 308 -21.31 9.87 -15.52
N LYS A 309 -20.19 10.00 -16.23
CA LYS A 309 -20.09 10.75 -17.48
C LYS A 309 -20.47 9.83 -18.64
N PRO A 310 -21.05 10.37 -19.73
CA PRO A 310 -21.28 9.60 -20.93
C PRO A 310 -19.94 9.15 -21.54
N LEU A 311 -19.99 8.06 -22.32
CA LEU A 311 -18.86 7.65 -23.14
C LEU A 311 -18.47 8.78 -24.11
N SER A 312 -17.17 9.10 -24.15
CA SER A 312 -16.63 10.09 -25.08
C SER A 312 -16.55 9.57 -26.51
N VAL A 313 -16.42 8.26 -26.69
CA VAL A 313 -16.35 7.53 -27.96
C VAL A 313 -17.05 6.18 -27.81
N THR A 314 -17.66 5.67 -28.88
CA THR A 314 -18.25 4.32 -28.92
C THR A 314 -17.20 3.26 -28.59
N LEU A 315 -17.53 2.36 -27.67
CA LEU A 315 -16.68 1.24 -27.30
C LEU A 315 -16.79 0.15 -28.38
N SER A 316 -15.89 0.18 -29.37
CA SER A 316 -15.81 -0.73 -30.51
C SER A 316 -14.42 -1.38 -30.64
N ASP A 317 -14.32 -2.44 -31.46
CA ASP A 317 -13.05 -3.16 -31.65
C ASP A 317 -11.95 -2.29 -32.27
N GLU A 318 -12.32 -1.20 -32.96
CA GLU A 318 -11.37 -0.23 -33.51
C GLU A 318 -10.55 0.49 -32.43
N LEU A 319 -11.08 0.57 -31.20
CA LEU A 319 -10.33 1.12 -30.06
C LEU A 319 -9.20 0.19 -29.63
N PHE A 320 -9.26 -1.09 -29.98
CA PHE A 320 -8.12 -1.99 -29.86
C PHE A 320 -7.17 -1.66 -31.02
N THR A 321 -6.23 -0.74 -30.80
CA THR A 321 -5.33 -0.28 -31.86
C THR A 321 -4.40 -1.38 -32.37
N ALA A 322 -4.45 -1.60 -33.68
CA ALA A 322 -3.40 -2.17 -34.52
C ALA A 322 -2.27 -1.15 -34.75
N THR A 323 -1.02 -1.51 -34.44
CA THR A 323 0.16 -0.79 -34.96
C THR A 323 0.70 -1.53 -36.20
N MET A 324 0.04 -1.37 -37.35
CA MET A 324 0.79 -1.28 -38.61
C MET A 324 1.08 0.22 -38.75
N THR A 325 2.26 0.75 -38.43
CA THR A 325 3.42 0.71 -39.31
C THR A 325 4.65 1.23 -38.53
N ILE A 326 5.40 0.36 -37.87
CA ILE A 326 6.86 0.53 -38.02
C ILE A 326 7.08 0.13 -39.48
N LYS A 327 7.71 0.99 -40.28
CA LYS A 327 8.26 0.56 -41.57
C LYS A 327 8.98 -0.76 -41.29
N LYS A 328 8.42 -1.90 -41.73
CA LYS A 328 9.24 -3.03 -42.15
C LYS A 328 10.06 -2.46 -43.29
N GLY A 329 11.14 -1.77 -42.95
CA GLY A 329 12.35 -1.90 -43.73
C GLY A 329 12.54 -3.39 -43.81
N SER A 330 12.49 -3.90 -45.04
CA SER A 330 12.85 -5.25 -45.41
C SER A 330 14.18 -5.62 -44.76
N ALA A 331 14.10 -6.17 -43.57
CA ALA A 331 15.15 -6.91 -42.93
C ALA A 331 14.47 -8.19 -42.49
N GLU A 332 14.84 -9.29 -43.14
CA GLU A 332 14.54 -10.63 -42.67
C GLU A 332 14.79 -10.71 -41.16
N PRO A 333 14.02 -11.53 -40.41
CA PRO A 333 14.29 -11.78 -39.01
C PRO A 333 15.73 -12.31 -38.92
N THR A 334 16.65 -11.46 -38.45
CA THR A 334 17.98 -11.93 -38.12
C THR A 334 17.81 -12.79 -36.88
N ASP A 335 18.07 -14.08 -37.05
CA ASP A 335 17.98 -15.19 -36.09
C ASP A 335 18.91 -15.04 -34.86
N LYS A 336 19.20 -13.82 -34.41
CA LYS A 336 20.00 -13.56 -33.22
C LYS A 336 19.11 -13.01 -32.11
N PRO A 337 18.87 -13.78 -31.03
CA PRO A 337 18.15 -13.26 -29.87
C PRO A 337 18.88 -12.04 -29.30
N ALA A 338 18.13 -11.04 -28.84
CA ALA A 338 18.69 -9.87 -28.16
C ALA A 338 19.46 -10.33 -26.91
N VAL A 339 20.76 -9.99 -26.84
CA VAL A 339 21.62 -10.44 -25.73
C VAL A 339 21.66 -9.36 -24.65
N TYR A 340 21.16 -9.68 -23.47
CA TYR A 340 21.26 -8.80 -22.30
C TYR A 340 22.72 -8.69 -21.83
N LYS A 341 23.40 -7.61 -22.24
CA LYS A 341 24.74 -7.25 -21.77
C LYS A 341 24.76 -6.81 -20.30
N PHE A 342 25.20 -7.70 -19.40
CA PHE A 342 25.41 -7.38 -17.98
C PHE A 342 26.49 -6.30 -17.77
N ASP A 343 27.47 -6.20 -18.68
CA ASP A 343 28.62 -5.28 -18.58
C ASP A 343 28.41 -3.92 -19.28
N LEU A 344 27.18 -3.56 -19.69
CA LEU A 344 26.91 -2.32 -20.45
C LEU A 344 27.44 -1.06 -19.77
N VAL A 345 27.31 -0.97 -18.44
CA VAL A 345 27.81 0.18 -17.67
C VAL A 345 29.34 0.29 -17.79
N ARG A 346 30.06 -0.82 -17.86
CA ARG A 346 31.52 -0.84 -18.07
C ARG A 346 31.88 -0.37 -19.48
N GLU A 347 31.14 -0.81 -20.49
CA GLU A 347 31.32 -0.36 -21.89
C GLU A 347 31.11 1.16 -22.00
N ILE A 348 30.03 1.68 -21.43
CA ILE A 348 29.77 3.13 -21.41
C ILE A 348 30.86 3.87 -20.65
N ARG A 349 31.31 3.39 -19.47
CA ARG A 349 32.43 4.02 -18.74
C ARG A 349 33.71 4.12 -19.59
N ASN A 350 33.97 3.14 -20.46
CA ASN A 350 35.10 3.18 -21.38
C ASN A 350 34.89 4.19 -22.51
N ILE A 351 33.69 4.26 -23.08
CA ILE A 351 33.33 5.29 -24.07
C ILE A 351 33.48 6.70 -23.48
N LEU A 352 33.10 6.90 -22.21
CA LEU A 352 33.26 8.16 -21.48
C LEU A 352 34.74 8.58 -21.25
N LYS A 353 35.74 7.80 -21.67
CA LYS A 353 37.16 8.20 -21.69
C LYS A 353 37.56 8.89 -23.00
N GLN A 354 36.77 8.74 -24.05
CA GLN A 354 37.04 9.32 -25.36
C GLN A 354 36.69 10.82 -25.41
N SER A 355 37.01 11.48 -26.52
CA SER A 355 36.55 12.85 -26.79
C SER A 355 35.02 12.88 -26.92
N LYS A 356 34.40 14.05 -26.69
CA LYS A 356 32.92 14.19 -26.73
C LYS A 356 32.32 13.72 -28.06
N THR A 357 32.91 14.10 -29.18
CA THR A 357 32.42 13.76 -30.53
C THR A 357 32.49 12.25 -30.77
N THR A 358 33.65 11.64 -30.51
CA THR A 358 33.87 10.20 -30.67
C THR A 358 33.02 9.38 -29.69
N ALA A 359 32.81 9.89 -28.47
CA ALA A 359 31.95 9.25 -27.48
C ALA A 359 30.49 9.19 -27.94
N ILE A 360 29.95 10.27 -28.50
CA ILE A 360 28.58 10.32 -29.05
C ILE A 360 28.43 9.33 -30.22
N GLU A 361 29.39 9.30 -31.13
CA GLU A 361 29.39 8.33 -32.24
C GLU A 361 29.45 6.88 -31.75
N SER A 362 30.31 6.59 -30.77
CA SER A 362 30.40 5.27 -30.15
C SER A 362 29.11 4.86 -29.43
N LEU A 363 28.42 5.80 -28.77
CA LEU A 363 27.11 5.56 -28.15
C LEU A 363 26.02 5.27 -29.20
N LYS A 364 26.04 5.93 -30.35
CA LYS A 364 25.12 5.65 -31.48
C LYS A 364 25.33 4.24 -32.03
N VAL A 365 26.59 3.84 -32.21
CA VAL A 365 26.94 2.46 -32.60
C VAL A 365 26.51 1.47 -31.52
N LEU A 366 26.66 1.80 -30.23
CA LEU A 366 26.24 0.91 -29.14
C LEU A 366 24.71 0.78 -29.07
N ALA A 367 23.97 1.86 -29.33
CA ALA A 367 22.51 1.84 -29.38
C ALA A 367 21.97 0.94 -30.49
N SER A 368 22.62 0.89 -31.66
CA SER A 368 22.17 0.02 -32.76
C SER A 368 22.39 -1.48 -32.52
N GLN A 369 23.12 -1.85 -31.45
CA GLN A 369 23.45 -3.25 -31.12
C GLN A 369 22.48 -3.92 -30.14
N THR A 370 21.50 -3.21 -29.61
CA THR A 370 20.56 -3.74 -28.61
C THR A 370 19.13 -3.28 -28.89
N GLN A 371 18.16 -4.15 -28.61
CA GLN A 371 16.73 -3.81 -28.63
C GLN A 371 16.13 -3.74 -27.23
N ILE A 372 16.95 -3.94 -26.18
CA ILE A 372 16.48 -3.95 -24.80
C ILE A 372 16.28 -2.51 -24.34
N THR A 373 15.05 -2.14 -24.02
CA THR A 373 14.65 -0.75 -23.75
C THR A 373 15.37 -0.14 -22.56
N ALA A 374 15.70 -0.94 -21.53
CA ALA A 374 16.51 -0.50 -20.39
C ALA A 374 17.93 -0.08 -20.82
N GLN A 375 18.55 -0.87 -21.70
CA GLN A 375 19.89 -0.60 -22.21
C GLN A 375 19.90 0.61 -23.12
N LEU A 376 18.93 0.68 -24.05
CA LEU A 376 18.71 1.83 -24.92
C LEU A 376 18.48 3.11 -24.12
N GLY A 377 17.59 3.07 -23.13
CA GLY A 377 17.28 4.22 -22.28
C GLY A 377 18.49 4.74 -21.54
N LEU A 378 19.36 3.85 -21.05
CA LEU A 378 20.60 4.25 -20.39
C LEU A 378 21.62 4.82 -21.39
N ILE A 379 21.73 4.29 -22.61
CA ILE A 379 22.58 4.85 -23.68
C ILE A 379 22.09 6.24 -24.09
N TYR A 380 20.79 6.40 -24.35
CA TYR A 380 20.18 7.67 -24.73
C TYR A 380 20.30 8.72 -23.62
N TRP A 381 20.12 8.33 -22.36
CA TRP A 381 20.33 9.22 -21.23
C TRP A 381 21.76 9.76 -21.16
N ILE A 382 22.76 8.90 -21.40
CA ILE A 382 24.16 9.32 -21.43
C ILE A 382 24.44 10.26 -22.62
N SER A 383 23.88 9.97 -23.79
CA SER A 383 23.96 10.87 -24.98
C SER A 383 23.31 12.23 -24.72
N ASP A 384 22.17 12.27 -24.02
CA ASP A 384 21.49 13.51 -23.62
C ASP A 384 22.34 14.35 -22.65
N LEU A 385 23.03 13.72 -21.69
CA LEU A 385 23.90 14.41 -20.75
C LEU A 385 25.14 15.04 -21.43
N PHE A 386 25.60 14.46 -22.55
CA PHE A 386 26.59 15.09 -23.44
C PHE A 386 25.98 16.22 -24.28
N GLY A 387 24.66 16.21 -24.50
CA GLY A 387 23.89 17.16 -25.28
C GLY A 387 23.97 16.93 -26.78
N ASP A 388 23.68 15.69 -27.21
CA ASP A 388 23.47 15.31 -28.61
C ASP A 388 22.18 15.91 -29.21
N THR A 389 21.31 16.51 -28.38
CA THR A 389 20.08 17.20 -28.81
C THR A 389 20.33 18.69 -29.06
N LYS A 390 19.99 19.19 -30.26
CA LYS A 390 20.07 20.62 -30.69
C LYS A 390 19.06 21.55 -30.00
N SER A 391 18.74 21.33 -28.72
CA SER A 391 17.87 22.22 -27.95
C SER A 391 18.72 23.18 -27.11
N ALA A 392 18.51 24.49 -27.31
CA ALA A 392 19.26 25.58 -26.69
C ALA A 392 19.24 25.58 -25.15
N ASN A 393 18.36 24.80 -24.51
CA ASN A 393 18.20 24.70 -23.06
C ASN A 393 18.80 23.41 -22.44
N THR A 394 19.54 22.59 -23.20
CA THR A 394 20.08 21.33 -22.69
C THR A 394 21.41 21.55 -21.96
N LYS A 395 21.43 21.36 -20.64
CA LYS A 395 22.63 21.50 -19.81
C LYS A 395 23.68 20.43 -20.17
N HIS A 396 24.85 20.86 -20.67
CA HIS A 396 25.96 19.96 -21.00
C HIS A 396 26.80 19.60 -19.77
N TYR A 397 27.03 18.30 -19.55
CA TYR A 397 27.84 17.82 -18.43
C TYR A 397 29.25 17.40 -18.86
N LYS A 398 30.24 17.64 -17.98
CA LYS A 398 31.60 17.12 -18.16
C LYS A 398 31.59 15.58 -18.02
N PRO A 399 32.46 14.84 -18.73
CA PRO A 399 32.53 13.37 -18.65
C PRO A 399 32.65 12.81 -17.23
N ALA A 400 33.36 13.51 -16.33
CA ALA A 400 33.49 13.12 -14.92
C ALA A 400 32.14 13.15 -14.17
N SER A 401 31.29 14.14 -14.45
CA SER A 401 29.94 14.23 -13.87
C SER A 401 29.04 13.13 -14.39
N ILE A 402 29.12 12.84 -15.70
CA ILE A 402 28.36 11.75 -16.34
C ILE A 402 28.78 10.39 -15.75
N LYS A 403 30.09 10.15 -15.57
CA LYS A 403 30.59 8.93 -14.90
C LYS A 403 30.05 8.80 -13.47
N ARG A 404 29.96 9.91 -12.73
CA ARG A 404 29.40 9.91 -11.37
C ARG A 404 27.90 9.58 -11.37
N TYR A 405 27.14 10.11 -12.32
CA TYR A 405 25.70 9.83 -12.47
C TYR A 405 25.48 8.36 -12.83
N LEU A 406 26.22 7.86 -13.83
CA LEU A 406 26.17 6.48 -14.27
C LEU A 406 26.49 5.49 -13.13
N SER A 407 27.51 5.78 -12.32
CA SER A 407 27.86 4.94 -11.17
C SER A 407 26.87 5.01 -10.00
N GLU A 408 26.04 6.05 -9.92
CA GLU A 408 25.04 6.19 -8.85
C GLU A 408 23.81 5.32 -9.10
N VAL A 409 23.32 5.28 -10.36
CA VAL A 409 22.02 4.63 -10.67
C VAL A 409 22.11 3.56 -11.77
N GLY A 410 23.14 3.55 -12.60
CA GLY A 410 23.16 2.77 -13.84
C GLY A 410 23.14 1.25 -13.61
N ASP A 411 24.01 0.76 -12.73
CA ASP A 411 24.06 -0.66 -12.39
C ASP A 411 22.76 -1.13 -11.72
N TRP A 412 22.18 -0.31 -10.83
CA TRP A 412 20.90 -0.60 -10.18
C TRP A 412 19.71 -0.57 -11.14
N PHE A 413 19.69 0.38 -12.06
CA PHE A 413 18.65 0.49 -13.08
C PHE A 413 18.63 -0.75 -13.97
N LEU A 414 19.79 -1.16 -14.49
CA LEU A 414 19.89 -2.39 -15.26
C LEU A 414 19.51 -3.61 -14.42
N HIS A 415 20.02 -3.71 -13.18
CA HIS A 415 19.72 -4.82 -12.28
C HIS A 415 18.22 -5.01 -12.01
N PHE A 416 17.49 -3.91 -11.76
CA PHE A 416 16.06 -3.97 -11.42
C PHE A 416 15.14 -4.06 -12.63
N VAL A 417 15.51 -3.46 -13.77
CA VAL A 417 14.70 -3.52 -15.00
C VAL A 417 14.95 -4.83 -15.75
N GLN A 418 16.21 -5.27 -15.80
CA GLN A 418 16.64 -6.44 -16.57
C GLN A 418 16.21 -6.31 -18.06
N ASP A 419 15.72 -7.37 -18.66
CA ASP A 419 15.24 -7.45 -20.04
C ASP A 419 13.79 -6.98 -20.23
N GLN A 420 13.17 -6.38 -19.20
CA GLN A 420 11.80 -5.88 -19.30
C GLN A 420 11.68 -4.68 -20.25
N ASP A 421 10.54 -4.64 -20.95
CA ASP A 421 10.15 -3.51 -21.79
C ASP A 421 9.52 -2.39 -20.95
N ILE A 422 10.30 -1.35 -20.68
CA ILE A 422 9.87 -0.18 -19.88
C ILE A 422 8.82 0.68 -20.57
N THR A 423 8.59 0.50 -21.87
CA THR A 423 7.54 1.26 -22.60
C THR A 423 6.14 0.79 -22.22
N THR A 424 6.04 -0.38 -21.60
CA THR A 424 4.79 -0.97 -21.10
C THR A 424 4.48 -0.63 -19.64
N TRP A 425 5.40 0.07 -18.96
CA TRP A 425 5.33 0.35 -17.52
C TRP A 425 4.40 1.52 -17.20
N ASP A 426 3.64 1.39 -16.12
CA ASP A 426 2.84 2.48 -15.57
C ASP A 426 3.64 3.33 -14.56
N GLY A 427 3.00 4.39 -14.01
CA GLY A 427 3.68 5.32 -13.11
C GLY A 427 4.19 4.62 -11.85
N ASP A 428 3.45 3.66 -11.34
CA ASP A 428 3.80 2.96 -10.11
C ASP A 428 4.93 1.96 -10.33
N ASP A 429 5.03 1.34 -11.51
CA ASP A 429 6.18 0.51 -11.89
C ASP A 429 7.49 1.32 -11.81
N PHE A 430 7.47 2.56 -12.35
CA PHE A 430 8.59 3.49 -12.24
C PHE A 430 8.84 3.96 -10.79
N ILE A 431 7.80 4.34 -10.05
CA ILE A 431 7.92 4.73 -8.63
C ILE A 431 8.57 3.59 -7.83
N ASN A 432 8.05 2.37 -7.96
CA ASN A 432 8.60 1.18 -7.30
C ASN A 432 10.06 0.93 -7.71
N LEU A 433 10.40 1.06 -9.01
CA LEU A 433 11.79 0.98 -9.48
C LEU A 433 12.68 1.97 -8.73
N TYR A 434 12.28 3.25 -8.71
CA TYR A 434 13.05 4.33 -8.10
C TYR A 434 13.17 4.20 -6.59
N GLU A 435 12.11 3.80 -5.90
CA GLU A 435 12.14 3.50 -4.47
C GLU A 435 13.15 2.40 -4.15
N ASN A 436 13.25 1.35 -4.97
CA ASN A 436 14.23 0.30 -4.73
C ASN A 436 15.67 0.74 -5.05
N ILE A 437 15.88 1.54 -6.09
CA ILE A 437 17.20 2.14 -6.35
C ILE A 437 17.61 3.02 -5.16
N ILE A 438 16.69 3.83 -4.63
CA ILE A 438 16.91 4.68 -3.45
C ILE A 438 17.15 3.83 -2.20
N TYR A 439 16.41 2.74 -2.02
CA TYR A 439 16.57 1.84 -0.87
C TYR A 439 17.96 1.19 -0.83
N GLN A 440 18.48 0.79 -2.00
CA GLN A 440 19.83 0.23 -2.13
C GLN A 440 20.93 1.30 -2.10
N SER A 441 20.59 2.56 -2.36
CA SER A 441 21.57 3.64 -2.38
C SER A 441 22.06 4.01 -0.98
N ASN A 442 23.18 4.72 -0.93
CA ASN A 442 23.70 5.19 0.33
C ASN A 442 22.70 6.16 0.98
N LYS A 443 22.17 5.80 2.16
CA LYS A 443 21.17 6.59 2.92
C LYS A 443 21.58 8.05 3.17
N LYS A 444 22.87 8.37 3.15
CA LYS A 444 23.37 9.76 3.27
C LYS A 444 23.22 10.57 1.98
N LYS A 445 22.99 9.93 0.83
CA LYS A 445 22.97 10.51 -0.52
C LYS A 445 21.62 10.40 -1.26
N ILE A 446 20.53 10.02 -0.58
CA ILE A 446 19.19 9.82 -1.19
C ILE A 446 18.76 10.97 -2.12
N GLY A 447 18.93 12.23 -1.70
CA GLY A 447 18.55 13.39 -2.53
C GLY A 447 19.38 13.53 -3.80
N TYR A 448 20.66 13.14 -3.75
CA TYR A 448 21.50 13.07 -4.94
C TYR A 448 21.04 11.94 -5.86
N THR A 449 20.79 10.73 -5.33
CA THR A 449 20.26 9.59 -6.09
C THR A 449 18.95 9.97 -6.80
N ALA A 450 18.00 10.59 -6.11
CA ALA A 450 16.72 11.03 -6.68
C ALA A 450 16.88 12.06 -7.81
N THR A 451 17.81 13.02 -7.64
CA THR A 451 18.14 14.00 -8.71
C THR A 451 18.65 13.30 -9.96
N VAL A 452 19.52 12.29 -9.80
CA VAL A 452 20.06 11.51 -10.92
C VAL A 452 18.95 10.67 -11.57
N LEU A 453 18.07 10.04 -10.79
CA LEU A 453 16.92 9.29 -11.29
C LEU A 453 15.95 10.17 -12.08
N ARG A 454 15.70 11.41 -11.64
CA ARG A 454 14.87 12.38 -12.37
C ARG A 454 15.46 12.72 -13.73
N SER A 455 16.78 12.88 -13.80
CA SER A 455 17.47 13.09 -15.07
C SER A 455 17.33 11.89 -16.01
N LEU A 456 17.43 10.67 -15.48
CA LEU A 456 17.19 9.44 -16.24
C LEU A 456 15.75 9.39 -16.75
N HIS A 457 14.75 9.54 -15.87
CA HIS A 457 13.34 9.47 -16.24
C HIS A 457 12.95 10.49 -17.32
N GLN A 458 13.43 11.74 -17.18
CA GLN A 458 13.22 12.77 -18.20
C GLN A 458 13.80 12.39 -19.55
N SER A 459 14.89 11.61 -19.60
CA SER A 459 15.44 11.10 -20.85
C SER A 459 14.58 9.96 -21.40
N LEU A 460 14.11 9.04 -20.55
CA LEU A 460 13.19 7.97 -20.96
C LEU A 460 11.92 8.55 -21.60
N GLN A 461 11.32 9.57 -20.98
CA GLN A 461 10.15 10.28 -21.53
C GLN A 461 10.39 10.96 -22.88
N ARG A 462 11.64 11.37 -23.15
CA ARG A 462 12.01 12.02 -24.42
C ARG A 462 12.19 11.01 -25.56
N HIS A 463 12.70 9.83 -25.25
CA HIS A 463 13.09 8.83 -26.25
C HIS A 463 12.07 7.70 -26.44
N PHE A 464 11.19 7.47 -25.47
CA PHE A 464 10.14 6.44 -25.54
C PHE A 464 8.75 7.07 -25.44
N MET A 465 7.85 6.67 -26.33
CA MET A 465 6.44 7.06 -26.24
C MET A 465 5.74 6.27 -25.13
N GLY A 466 4.80 6.91 -24.43
CA GLY A 466 3.98 6.25 -23.41
C GLY A 466 4.56 6.23 -21.99
N ILE A 467 5.80 6.71 -21.77
CA ILE A 467 6.38 6.79 -20.41
C ILE A 467 5.61 7.82 -19.56
N PRO A 468 4.97 7.41 -18.46
CA PRO A 468 4.16 8.30 -17.63
C PRO A 468 5.02 9.34 -16.89
N SER A 469 4.43 10.48 -16.57
CA SER A 469 5.05 11.42 -15.64
C SER A 469 4.99 10.84 -14.23
N VAL A 470 6.14 10.74 -13.56
CA VAL A 470 6.21 10.30 -12.17
C VAL A 470 6.97 11.30 -11.32
N ALA A 471 6.44 11.54 -10.13
CA ALA A 471 7.11 12.32 -9.12
C ALA A 471 8.19 11.46 -8.44
N ILE A 472 9.45 11.65 -8.85
CA ILE A 472 10.58 11.02 -8.16
C ILE A 472 10.92 11.89 -6.97
N ALA A 473 10.52 11.44 -5.78
CA ALA A 473 10.71 12.19 -4.56
C ALA A 473 12.22 12.38 -4.27
N SER A 474 12.68 13.63 -4.24
CA SER A 474 13.95 13.98 -3.61
C SER A 474 13.88 13.82 -2.08
N LYS A 475 15.01 13.90 -1.38
CA LYS A 475 15.01 13.86 0.11
C LYS A 475 14.17 15.00 0.74
N SER A 476 13.86 16.05 -0.03
CA SER A 476 12.98 17.16 0.36
C SER A 476 11.58 17.08 -0.25
N ASP A 477 11.32 16.19 -1.21
CA ASP A 477 10.01 16.07 -1.85
C ASP A 477 9.18 15.06 -1.05
N GLY A 478 7.93 15.39 -0.79
CA GLY A 478 7.04 14.46 -0.09
C GLY A 478 6.66 13.26 -0.94
N MET A 479 6.40 12.14 -0.27
CA MET A 479 5.88 10.93 -0.92
C MET A 479 4.45 11.18 -1.40
N VAL A 480 4.23 11.14 -2.70
CA VAL A 480 2.91 11.36 -3.31
C VAL A 480 2.14 10.04 -3.35
N VAL A 481 0.91 10.03 -2.85
CA VAL A 481 0.01 8.87 -2.86
C VAL A 481 -1.37 9.34 -3.29
N GLU A 482 -1.89 8.89 -4.43
CA GLU A 482 -3.25 9.23 -4.86
C GLU A 482 -4.28 8.33 -4.13
N PRO A 483 -5.14 8.87 -3.26
CA PRO A 483 -6.17 8.08 -2.61
C PRO A 483 -7.29 7.78 -3.59
N VAL A 484 -7.40 6.53 -4.06
CA VAL A 484 -8.44 6.11 -5.00
C VAL A 484 -9.16 4.88 -4.48
N LEU A 485 -10.50 4.93 -4.47
CA LEU A 485 -11.37 3.78 -4.24
C LEU A 485 -12.33 3.63 -5.43
N VAL A 486 -12.84 2.42 -5.64
CA VAL A 486 -13.79 2.10 -6.73
C VAL A 486 -15.05 1.49 -6.10
N ALA A 487 -16.15 2.24 -6.11
CA ALA A 487 -17.38 1.78 -5.48
C ALA A 487 -17.98 0.58 -6.24
N PRO A 488 -18.71 -0.33 -5.55
CA PRO A 488 -19.44 -1.41 -6.19
C PRO A 488 -20.26 -0.97 -7.41
N ILE A 489 -20.97 0.15 -7.31
CA ILE A 489 -21.79 0.69 -8.40
C ILE A 489 -20.95 1.19 -9.59
N MET A 490 -19.73 1.67 -9.36
CA MET A 490 -18.79 2.03 -10.45
C MET A 490 -18.32 0.77 -11.18
N TYR A 491 -18.00 -0.29 -10.44
CA TYR A 491 -17.61 -1.57 -11.03
C TYR A 491 -18.77 -2.19 -11.84
N GLN A 492 -20.01 -2.13 -11.34
CA GLN A 492 -21.17 -2.57 -12.12
C GLN A 492 -21.40 -1.69 -13.36
N HIS A 493 -21.20 -0.36 -13.26
CA HIS A 493 -21.28 0.53 -14.42
C HIS A 493 -20.28 0.13 -15.51
N ILE A 494 -19.02 -0.14 -15.14
CA ILE A 494 -17.99 -0.62 -16.07
C ILE A 494 -18.44 -1.91 -16.77
N ARG A 495 -18.95 -2.89 -16.01
CA ARG A 495 -19.44 -4.14 -16.58
C ARG A 495 -20.61 -3.91 -17.54
N ASN A 496 -21.54 -3.03 -17.20
CA ASN A 496 -22.68 -2.72 -18.06
C ASN A 496 -22.23 -2.06 -19.37
N LEU A 497 -21.26 -1.13 -19.32
CA LEU A 497 -20.70 -0.51 -20.51
C LEU A 497 -20.06 -1.52 -21.46
N ILE A 498 -19.32 -2.50 -20.92
CA ILE A 498 -18.70 -3.56 -21.72
C ILE A 498 -19.79 -4.44 -22.35
N HIS A 499 -20.79 -4.84 -21.56
CA HIS A 499 -21.88 -5.71 -22.01
C HIS A 499 -22.74 -5.06 -23.10
N SER A 500 -23.03 -3.77 -23.00
CA SER A 500 -23.83 -3.02 -23.98
C SER A 500 -23.01 -2.41 -25.12
N SER A 501 -21.74 -2.79 -25.26
CA SER A 501 -20.83 -2.22 -26.27
C SER A 501 -21.02 -2.85 -27.64
N THR A 502 -20.36 -2.29 -28.65
CA THR A 502 -20.29 -2.87 -30.00
C THR A 502 -19.02 -3.70 -30.21
N LEU A 503 -18.35 -4.10 -29.12
CA LEU A 503 -17.18 -4.97 -29.16
C LEU A 503 -17.55 -6.40 -29.58
N SER A 504 -16.61 -7.12 -30.19
CA SER A 504 -16.72 -8.56 -30.38
C SER A 504 -16.86 -9.29 -29.04
N GLU A 505 -17.49 -10.47 -29.07
CA GLU A 505 -17.65 -11.29 -27.87
C GLU A 505 -16.30 -11.59 -27.19
N HIS A 506 -15.26 -11.85 -28.00
CA HIS A 506 -13.90 -12.08 -27.52
C HIS A 506 -13.34 -10.88 -26.75
N ASN A 507 -13.46 -9.66 -27.29
CA ASN A 507 -12.96 -8.45 -26.65
C ASN A 507 -13.79 -8.04 -25.42
N GLN A 508 -15.11 -8.27 -25.44
CA GLN A 508 -15.95 -8.11 -24.25
C GLN A 508 -15.50 -9.04 -23.13
N GLN A 509 -15.26 -10.32 -23.43
CA GLN A 509 -14.78 -11.30 -22.45
C GLN A 509 -13.42 -10.90 -21.88
N ILE A 510 -12.46 -10.46 -22.71
CA ILE A 510 -11.16 -9.97 -22.24
C ILE A 510 -11.33 -8.81 -21.25
N LEU A 511 -12.10 -7.77 -21.61
CA LEU A 511 -12.27 -6.61 -20.73
C LEU A 511 -13.00 -6.98 -19.44
N HIS A 512 -14.01 -7.84 -19.50
CA HIS A 512 -14.69 -8.35 -18.32
C HIS A 512 -13.73 -9.06 -17.37
N ILE A 513 -12.91 -9.99 -17.88
CA ILE A 513 -11.93 -10.73 -17.08
C ILE A 513 -10.89 -9.80 -16.48
N ILE A 514 -10.40 -8.81 -17.25
CA ILE A 514 -9.46 -7.81 -16.76
C ILE A 514 -10.05 -7.06 -15.56
N PHE A 515 -11.25 -6.49 -15.70
CA PHE A 515 -11.85 -5.71 -14.62
C PHE A 515 -12.27 -6.57 -13.42
N ILE A 516 -12.74 -7.81 -13.63
CA ILE A 516 -12.99 -8.77 -12.54
C ILE A 516 -11.72 -8.99 -11.73
N LEU A 517 -10.62 -9.37 -12.39
CA LEU A 517 -9.38 -9.68 -11.70
C LEU A 517 -8.77 -8.44 -11.04
N LEU A 518 -8.77 -7.28 -11.71
CA LEU A 518 -8.31 -6.02 -11.08
C LEU A 518 -9.13 -5.68 -9.83
N TYR A 519 -10.46 -5.71 -9.93
CA TYR A 519 -11.37 -5.32 -8.83
C TYR A 519 -11.30 -6.28 -7.64
N ARG A 520 -11.20 -7.60 -7.87
CA ARG A 520 -11.22 -8.62 -6.81
C ARG A 520 -9.84 -8.89 -6.20
N THR A 521 -8.77 -8.80 -6.99
CA THR A 521 -7.42 -9.26 -6.57
C THR A 521 -6.41 -8.12 -6.41
N GLY A 522 -6.64 -6.95 -7.03
CA GLY A 522 -5.69 -5.84 -6.98
C GLY A 522 -4.34 -6.15 -7.62
N MET A 523 -4.30 -7.07 -8.59
CA MET A 523 -3.10 -7.33 -9.39
C MET A 523 -2.65 -6.07 -10.13
N ARG A 524 -1.34 -5.88 -10.31
CA ARG A 524 -0.84 -4.87 -11.26
C ARG A 524 -1.29 -5.29 -12.66
N ILE A 525 -1.60 -4.32 -13.52
CA ILE A 525 -2.14 -4.60 -14.85
C ILE A 525 -1.20 -5.51 -15.65
N ASN A 526 0.11 -5.26 -15.65
CA ASN A 526 1.10 -6.08 -16.35
C ASN A 526 1.23 -7.51 -15.77
N GLU A 527 1.04 -7.67 -14.45
CA GLU A 527 0.96 -8.97 -13.78
C GLU A 527 -0.33 -9.73 -14.10
N LEU A 528 -1.36 -9.07 -14.62
CA LEU A 528 -2.58 -9.69 -15.12
C LEU A 528 -2.41 -10.06 -16.60
N LEU A 529 -1.97 -9.12 -17.44
CA LEU A 529 -1.94 -9.30 -18.90
C LEU A 529 -1.02 -10.44 -19.37
N GLY A 530 0.19 -10.55 -18.82
CA GLY A 530 1.11 -11.65 -19.16
C GLY A 530 0.83 -13.02 -18.49
N LEU A 531 -0.38 -13.27 -17.94
CA LEU A 531 -0.66 -14.49 -17.17
C LEU A 531 -0.60 -15.68 -18.13
N LYS A 532 0.04 -16.77 -17.72
CA LYS A 532 0.09 -18.01 -18.51
C LYS A 532 -0.90 -19.02 -17.96
N LEU A 533 -1.37 -19.95 -18.78
CA LEU A 533 -2.27 -21.01 -18.30
C LEU A 533 -1.62 -21.88 -17.21
N LYS A 534 -0.29 -22.02 -17.24
CA LYS A 534 0.49 -22.71 -16.19
C LYS A 534 0.55 -21.97 -14.85
N ASP A 535 0.17 -20.69 -14.81
CA ASP A 535 0.13 -19.90 -13.58
C ASP A 535 -1.17 -20.14 -12.81
N PHE A 536 -2.12 -20.89 -13.37
CA PHE A 536 -3.36 -21.29 -12.72
C PHE A 536 -3.18 -22.66 -12.05
N GLU A 537 -3.51 -22.72 -10.77
CA GLU A 537 -3.69 -23.98 -10.06
C GLU A 537 -5.15 -24.39 -10.18
N TYR A 538 -5.39 -25.64 -10.55
CA TYR A 538 -6.70 -26.22 -10.71
C TYR A 538 -6.71 -27.63 -10.11
N ASP A 539 -7.90 -28.09 -9.72
CA ASP A 539 -8.16 -29.45 -9.27
C ASP A 539 -9.15 -30.13 -10.22
N TYR A 540 -9.18 -31.46 -10.30
CA TYR A 540 -10.12 -32.18 -11.14
C TYR A 540 -11.32 -32.63 -10.32
N LYS A 541 -12.49 -32.04 -10.60
CA LYS A 541 -13.77 -32.51 -10.06
C LYS A 541 -14.61 -33.05 -11.20
N GLN A 542 -15.01 -34.32 -11.11
CA GLN A 542 -15.81 -34.99 -12.14
C GLN A 542 -15.20 -34.82 -13.55
N GLU A 543 -13.89 -35.06 -13.67
CA GLU A 543 -13.09 -34.93 -14.91
C GLU A 543 -12.99 -33.52 -15.51
N GLN A 544 -13.56 -32.50 -14.85
CA GLN A 544 -13.40 -31.10 -15.22
C GLN A 544 -12.36 -30.43 -14.33
N ALA A 545 -11.40 -29.73 -14.95
CA ALA A 545 -10.49 -28.87 -14.21
C ALA A 545 -11.29 -27.74 -13.58
N VAL A 546 -11.14 -27.46 -12.29
CA VAL A 546 -11.75 -26.37 -11.53
C VAL A 546 -10.63 -25.47 -11.02
N ILE A 547 -10.60 -24.22 -11.47
CA ILE A 547 -9.57 -23.27 -11.07
C ILE A 547 -9.73 -22.96 -9.58
N LEU A 548 -8.62 -23.10 -8.86
CA LEU A 548 -8.52 -22.78 -7.46
C LEU A 548 -7.85 -21.43 -7.24
N ASN A 549 -6.68 -21.24 -7.85
CA ASN A 549 -5.81 -20.11 -7.56
C ASN A 549 -5.07 -19.58 -8.79
N ILE A 550 -4.67 -18.30 -8.71
CA ILE A 550 -3.66 -17.71 -9.59
C ILE A 550 -2.36 -17.56 -8.81
N LEU A 551 -1.27 -18.00 -9.42
CA LEU A 551 0.09 -17.81 -8.94
C LEU A 551 0.75 -16.66 -9.69
N VAL A 552 0.98 -15.56 -8.99
CA VAL A 552 1.79 -14.47 -9.54
C VAL A 552 3.25 -14.80 -9.26
N ARG A 553 4.02 -15.09 -10.31
CA ARG A 553 5.43 -15.50 -10.27
C ARG A 553 6.22 -14.81 -11.38
N PRO A 554 7.55 -14.65 -11.24
CA PRO A 554 8.40 -14.22 -12.34
C PRO A 554 8.21 -15.14 -13.56
N ASN A 555 8.13 -14.58 -14.76
CA ASN A 555 8.13 -15.36 -16.01
C ASN A 555 9.01 -14.65 -17.06
N GLY A 556 9.38 -15.30 -18.16
CA GLY A 556 10.27 -14.70 -19.18
C GLY A 556 9.72 -13.45 -19.90
N TYR A 557 8.51 -13.00 -19.56
CA TYR A 557 7.87 -11.76 -20.00
C TYR A 557 7.70 -10.77 -18.82
N ARG A 558 8.11 -11.17 -17.61
CA ARG A 558 7.85 -10.55 -16.30
C ARG A 558 9.04 -10.77 -15.36
N GLY A 559 9.92 -9.78 -15.24
CA GLY A 559 10.83 -9.73 -14.10
C GLY A 559 10.08 -9.30 -12.84
N ILE A 560 9.57 -10.24 -12.05
CA ILE A 560 9.15 -9.92 -10.69
C ILE A 560 10.39 -9.83 -9.80
N LYS A 561 10.51 -8.69 -9.13
CA LYS A 561 11.57 -8.24 -8.22
C LYS A 561 11.68 -9.16 -7.00
N SER A 562 12.73 -9.98 -6.93
CA SER A 562 13.05 -10.87 -5.80
C SER A 562 11.97 -11.91 -5.45
N ASP A 563 12.32 -12.95 -4.68
CA ASP A 563 11.38 -14.01 -4.28
C ASP A 563 10.16 -13.48 -3.48
N ASP A 564 10.24 -12.26 -2.93
CA ASP A 564 9.20 -11.60 -2.14
C ASP A 564 7.97 -11.12 -2.95
N GLY A 565 8.05 -11.08 -4.29
CA GLY A 565 6.92 -10.70 -5.15
C GLY A 565 5.98 -11.84 -5.53
N ARG A 566 6.28 -13.08 -5.12
CA ARG A 566 5.43 -14.24 -5.39
C ARG A 566 4.20 -14.22 -4.48
N ARG A 567 3.01 -14.35 -5.06
CA ARG A 567 1.76 -14.40 -4.28
C ARG A 567 0.71 -15.28 -4.95
N ARG A 568 -0.25 -15.72 -4.15
CA ARG A 568 -1.31 -16.66 -4.54
C ARG A 568 -2.67 -16.03 -4.28
N PHE A 569 -3.48 -15.88 -5.32
CA PHE A 569 -4.86 -15.40 -5.18
C PHE A 569 -5.83 -16.58 -5.22
N CYS A 570 -6.63 -16.73 -4.18
CA CYS A 570 -7.60 -17.81 -4.05
C CYS A 570 -8.91 -17.43 -4.74
N LEU A 571 -9.03 -17.74 -6.03
CA LEU A 571 -10.13 -17.24 -6.87
C LEU A 571 -11.50 -17.74 -6.41
N GLN A 572 -11.59 -18.97 -5.90
CA GLN A 572 -12.85 -19.53 -5.38
C GLN A 572 -13.46 -18.74 -4.22
N VAL A 573 -12.63 -17.99 -3.52
CA VAL A 573 -13.04 -17.20 -2.35
C VAL A 573 -13.14 -15.72 -2.71
N LEU A 574 -12.32 -15.25 -3.65
CA LEU A 574 -12.28 -13.83 -4.04
C LEU A 574 -13.25 -13.48 -5.17
N LEU A 575 -13.61 -14.38 -6.07
CA LEU A 575 -14.54 -14.07 -7.16
C LEU A 575 -15.95 -14.48 -6.76
N LYS A 576 -16.95 -13.69 -7.16
CA LYS A 576 -18.34 -14.12 -7.04
C LYS A 576 -18.60 -15.35 -7.92
N PRO A 577 -19.61 -16.18 -7.62
CA PRO A 577 -19.88 -17.40 -8.38
C PRO A 577 -19.97 -17.18 -9.91
N SER A 578 -20.67 -16.12 -10.36
CA SER A 578 -20.80 -15.80 -11.78
C SER A 578 -19.50 -15.26 -12.40
N GLU A 579 -18.69 -14.52 -11.65
CA GLU A 579 -17.38 -14.02 -12.09
C GLU A 579 -16.38 -15.18 -12.20
N LEU A 580 -16.39 -16.08 -11.22
CA LEU A 580 -15.56 -17.28 -11.21
C LEU A 580 -15.92 -18.17 -12.41
N GLN A 581 -17.21 -18.38 -12.67
CA GLN A 581 -17.67 -19.14 -13.83
C GLN A 581 -17.14 -18.55 -15.15
N LEU A 582 -17.23 -17.23 -15.33
CA LEU A 582 -16.74 -16.57 -16.54
C LEU A 582 -15.22 -16.76 -16.72
N VAL A 583 -14.43 -16.55 -15.67
CA VAL A 583 -12.97 -16.77 -15.68
C VAL A 583 -12.65 -18.25 -15.92
N HIS A 584 -13.48 -19.14 -15.40
CA HIS A 584 -13.35 -20.59 -15.54
C HIS A 584 -13.55 -21.07 -16.97
N GLU A 585 -14.67 -20.68 -17.59
CA GLU A 585 -15.02 -21.02 -18.96
C GLU A 585 -13.96 -20.52 -19.94
N TRP A 586 -13.48 -19.29 -19.73
CA TRP A 586 -12.38 -18.73 -20.50
C TRP A 586 -11.11 -19.57 -20.37
N TYR A 587 -10.68 -19.92 -19.15
CA TYR A 587 -9.50 -20.77 -18.96
C TYR A 587 -9.62 -22.12 -19.69
N LEU A 588 -10.78 -22.79 -19.60
CA LEU A 588 -11.01 -24.07 -20.27
C LEU A 588 -10.92 -23.93 -21.80
N LEU A 589 -11.52 -22.89 -22.37
CA LEU A 589 -11.43 -22.59 -23.80
C LEU A 589 -9.97 -22.46 -24.25
N ARG A 590 -9.18 -21.68 -23.51
CA ARG A 590 -7.75 -21.47 -23.81
C ARG A 590 -6.94 -22.76 -23.66
N LYS A 591 -7.25 -23.57 -22.65
CA LYS A 591 -6.61 -24.87 -22.40
C LYS A 591 -6.90 -25.86 -23.53
N GLN A 592 -8.15 -25.91 -24.01
CA GLN A 592 -8.56 -26.74 -25.15
C GLN A 592 -7.85 -26.33 -26.45
N ARG A 593 -7.64 -25.01 -26.65
CA ARG A 593 -6.88 -24.46 -27.77
C ARG A 593 -5.36 -24.59 -27.62
N THR A 594 -4.87 -25.21 -26.55
CA THR A 594 -3.43 -25.38 -26.24
C THR A 594 -2.64 -24.07 -26.19
N GLU A 595 -3.29 -22.99 -25.77
CA GLU A 595 -2.66 -21.67 -25.76
C GLU A 595 -1.76 -21.48 -24.54
N THR A 596 -0.71 -20.68 -24.69
CA THR A 596 0.23 -20.43 -23.59
C THR A 596 -0.26 -19.35 -22.63
N TYR A 597 -0.81 -18.27 -23.18
CA TYR A 597 -1.21 -17.08 -22.44
C TYR A 597 -2.71 -17.10 -22.15
N PHE A 598 -3.06 -16.63 -20.95
CA PHE A 598 -4.43 -16.55 -20.48
C PHE A 598 -5.22 -15.47 -21.23
N LEU A 599 -4.63 -14.30 -21.48
CA LEU A 599 -5.24 -13.23 -22.28
C LEU A 599 -4.43 -12.99 -23.55
N THR A 600 -5.09 -13.05 -24.71
CA THR A 600 -4.52 -12.69 -26.02
C THR A 600 -5.61 -12.08 -26.90
N LEU A 601 -5.25 -11.19 -27.82
CA LEU A 601 -6.16 -10.79 -28.89
C LEU A 601 -6.49 -11.99 -29.78
N GLU A 602 -7.63 -11.94 -30.47
CA GLU A 602 -8.15 -13.04 -31.29
C GLU A 602 -7.17 -13.50 -32.39
N HIS A 603 -6.40 -12.56 -32.93
CA HIS A 603 -5.43 -12.82 -34.00
C HIS A 603 -3.97 -12.91 -33.50
N LYS A 604 -3.74 -13.01 -32.18
CA LYS A 604 -2.41 -13.00 -31.56
C LYS A 604 -2.20 -14.24 -30.68
N SER A 605 -1.04 -14.87 -30.80
CA SER A 605 -0.65 -16.02 -29.97
C SER A 605 0.26 -15.64 -28.78
N GLY A 606 0.80 -14.41 -28.78
CA GLY A 606 1.59 -13.84 -27.68
C GLY A 606 0.73 -13.16 -26.61
N ALA A 607 1.34 -12.83 -25.47
CA ALA A 607 0.69 -12.13 -24.37
C ALA A 607 -0.03 -10.85 -24.84
N LEU A 608 -1.16 -10.54 -24.21
CA LEU A 608 -1.77 -9.23 -24.32
C LEU A 608 -0.84 -8.16 -23.72
N GLU A 609 -0.64 -7.06 -24.43
CA GLU A 609 0.19 -5.94 -24.03
C GLU A 609 -0.68 -4.75 -23.68
N TYR A 610 -0.25 -3.93 -22.72
CA TYR A 610 -1.10 -2.85 -22.21
C TYR A 610 -1.50 -1.85 -23.30
N HIS A 611 -0.60 -1.55 -24.25
CA HIS A 611 -0.87 -0.63 -25.35
C HIS A 611 -2.04 -1.09 -26.26
N GLU A 612 -2.28 -2.40 -26.35
CA GLU A 612 -3.35 -3.00 -27.17
C GLU A 612 -4.75 -2.73 -26.58
N ILE A 613 -4.82 -2.45 -25.27
CA ILE A 613 -6.07 -2.27 -24.52
C ILE A 613 -6.15 -0.94 -23.77
N GLN A 614 -5.10 -0.12 -23.85
CA GLN A 614 -5.01 1.15 -23.14
C GLN A 614 -6.19 2.05 -23.51
N LYS A 615 -6.50 2.16 -24.81
CA LYS A 615 -7.56 3.04 -25.29
C LYS A 615 -8.97 2.62 -24.81
N PRO A 616 -9.42 1.36 -24.97
CA PRO A 616 -10.73 0.95 -24.46
C PRO A 616 -10.81 1.06 -22.93
N ILE A 617 -9.73 0.72 -22.19
CA ILE A 617 -9.69 0.92 -20.74
C ILE A 617 -9.84 2.40 -20.38
N SER A 618 -9.10 3.31 -21.03
CA SER A 618 -9.21 4.75 -20.76
C SER A 618 -10.62 5.28 -21.05
N VAL A 619 -11.22 4.90 -22.18
CA VAL A 619 -12.60 5.32 -22.53
C VAL A 619 -13.61 4.87 -21.46
N ILE A 620 -13.48 3.64 -20.95
CA ILE A 620 -14.31 3.13 -19.87
C ILE A 620 -14.08 3.92 -18.57
N LEU A 621 -12.81 4.11 -18.16
CA LEU A 621 -12.49 4.77 -16.89
C LEU A 621 -12.80 6.27 -16.89
N ASP A 622 -12.76 6.92 -18.04
CA ASP A 622 -13.12 8.34 -18.21
C ASP A 622 -14.61 8.60 -17.93
N THR A 623 -15.46 7.55 -17.95
CA THR A 623 -16.88 7.65 -17.55
C THR A 623 -17.07 7.82 -16.04
N LEU A 624 -16.04 7.53 -15.24
CA LEU A 624 -16.14 7.60 -13.79
C LEU A 624 -16.13 9.05 -13.29
N PRO A 625 -16.73 9.33 -12.11
CA PRO A 625 -16.85 10.69 -11.60
C PRO A 625 -15.50 11.37 -11.31
N TYR A 626 -14.47 10.59 -11.00
CA TYR A 626 -13.10 11.04 -10.79
C TYR A 626 -12.12 10.13 -11.52
N LYS A 627 -10.88 10.63 -11.69
CA LYS A 627 -9.81 9.90 -12.37
C LYS A 627 -9.51 8.59 -11.63
N VAL A 628 -9.68 7.48 -12.32
CA VAL A 628 -9.30 6.13 -11.88
C VAL A 628 -8.38 5.55 -12.93
N THR A 629 -7.29 4.93 -12.49
CA THR A 629 -6.37 4.16 -13.35
C THR A 629 -6.54 2.67 -13.06
N PRO A 630 -5.98 1.76 -13.89
CA PRO A 630 -5.90 0.35 -13.53
C PRO A 630 -5.28 0.12 -12.14
N HIS A 631 -4.29 0.93 -11.76
CA HIS A 631 -3.70 0.86 -10.42
C HIS A 631 -4.67 1.28 -9.31
N GLY A 632 -5.62 2.18 -9.58
CA GLY A 632 -6.68 2.54 -8.63
C GLY A 632 -7.50 1.33 -8.15
N PHE A 633 -7.65 0.29 -8.98
CA PHE A 633 -8.30 -0.97 -8.56
C PHE A 633 -7.47 -1.74 -7.53
N ARG A 634 -6.14 -1.61 -7.56
CA ARG A 634 -5.25 -2.19 -6.53
C ARG A 634 -5.42 -1.48 -5.20
N HIS A 635 -5.45 -0.14 -5.18
CA HIS A 635 -5.79 0.62 -3.96
C HIS A 635 -7.15 0.20 -3.42
N ASN A 636 -8.14 0.07 -4.30
CA ASN A 636 -9.48 -0.38 -3.95
C ASN A 636 -9.47 -1.80 -3.34
N ALA A 637 -8.92 -2.79 -4.04
CA ALA A 637 -8.93 -4.18 -3.59
C ALA A 637 -8.19 -4.37 -2.26
N ILE A 638 -7.05 -3.69 -2.07
CA ILE A 638 -6.29 -3.72 -0.81
C ILE A 638 -7.07 -3.01 0.31
N SER A 639 -7.72 -1.88 0.03
CA SER A 639 -8.55 -1.16 1.01
C SER A 639 -9.78 -1.97 1.42
N VAL A 640 -10.48 -2.61 0.47
CA VAL A 640 -11.62 -3.49 0.74
C VAL A 640 -11.18 -4.71 1.52
N MET A 641 -10.06 -5.35 1.15
CA MET A 641 -9.49 -6.45 1.92
C MET A 641 -9.10 -6.02 3.34
N ALA A 642 -8.53 -4.82 3.51
CA ALA A 642 -8.24 -4.28 4.85
C ALA A 642 -9.52 -4.12 5.69
N MET A 643 -10.60 -3.64 5.08
CA MET A 643 -11.91 -3.53 5.74
C MET A 643 -12.47 -4.92 6.09
N ILE A 644 -12.36 -5.91 5.20
CA ILE A 644 -12.80 -7.30 5.47
C ILE A 644 -12.00 -7.92 6.61
N LEU A 645 -10.68 -7.76 6.64
CA LEU A 645 -9.81 -8.42 7.61
C LEU A 645 -9.77 -7.73 8.98
N GLY A 646 -10.03 -6.42 9.04
CA GLY A 646 -9.89 -5.65 10.28
C GLY A 646 -11.04 -4.71 10.63
N GLY A 647 -11.95 -4.42 9.72
CA GLY A 647 -13.11 -3.55 9.99
C GLY A 647 -14.28 -4.30 10.63
N ALA A 648 -15.19 -3.55 11.24
CA ALA A 648 -16.46 -4.11 11.72
C ALA A 648 -17.40 -4.45 10.55
N ASP A 649 -18.15 -5.53 10.68
CA ASP A 649 -19.03 -6.04 9.62
C ASP A 649 -20.10 -5.03 9.18
N VAL A 650 -20.52 -4.13 10.08
CA VAL A 650 -21.49 -3.05 9.78
C VAL A 650 -20.99 -2.06 8.71
N LEU A 651 -19.66 -1.93 8.54
CA LEU A 651 -19.09 -1.05 7.52
C LEU A 651 -18.98 -1.71 6.16
N LEU A 652 -18.94 -3.05 6.09
CA LEU A 652 -18.65 -3.78 4.86
C LEU A 652 -19.64 -3.52 3.71
N PRO A 653 -20.97 -3.42 3.94
CA PRO A 653 -21.92 -3.12 2.87
C PRO A 653 -21.68 -1.79 2.14
N TYR A 654 -20.93 -0.86 2.76
CA TYR A 654 -20.61 0.42 2.16
C TYR A 654 -19.39 0.38 1.23
N PHE A 655 -18.52 -0.62 1.37
CA PHE A 655 -17.25 -0.71 0.64
C PHE A 655 -17.13 -1.97 -0.22
N SER A 656 -17.95 -2.98 0.04
CA SER A 656 -17.91 -4.27 -0.61
C SER A 656 -19.29 -4.68 -1.10
N ASP A 657 -19.31 -5.40 -2.21
CA ASP A 657 -20.50 -6.06 -2.75
C ASP A 657 -20.58 -7.54 -2.38
N TYR A 658 -19.67 -8.07 -1.56
CA TYR A 658 -19.77 -9.44 -1.04
C TYR A 658 -20.94 -9.57 -0.07
N SER A 659 -21.60 -10.72 -0.13
CA SER A 659 -22.53 -11.18 0.91
C SER A 659 -21.80 -11.51 2.21
N SER A 660 -22.54 -11.62 3.31
CA SER A 660 -21.99 -12.02 4.61
C SER A 660 -21.30 -13.38 4.57
N ASP A 661 -21.81 -14.34 3.81
CA ASP A 661 -21.22 -15.67 3.66
C ASP A 661 -19.89 -15.62 2.87
N GLU A 662 -19.84 -14.82 1.81
CA GLU A 662 -18.60 -14.58 1.04
C GLU A 662 -17.54 -13.89 1.90
N ILE A 663 -17.92 -12.86 2.69
CA ILE A 663 -17.04 -12.20 3.65
C ILE A 663 -16.48 -13.20 4.67
N LEU A 664 -17.33 -14.07 5.21
CA LEU A 664 -16.91 -15.08 6.18
C LEU A 664 -15.95 -16.09 5.55
N ALA A 665 -16.20 -16.52 4.31
CA ALA A 665 -15.30 -17.39 3.56
C ALA A 665 -13.92 -16.74 3.34
N ILE A 666 -13.89 -15.45 3.00
CA ILE A 666 -12.65 -14.67 2.88
C ILE A 666 -11.93 -14.63 4.23
N LYS A 667 -12.62 -14.24 5.31
CA LYS A 667 -12.02 -14.20 6.66
C LYS A 667 -11.44 -15.55 7.06
N ARG A 668 -12.18 -16.65 6.91
CA ARG A 668 -11.68 -18.00 7.22
C ARG A 668 -10.45 -18.37 6.39
N LYS A 669 -10.45 -18.03 5.11
CA LYS A 669 -9.33 -18.34 4.21
C LYS A 669 -8.04 -17.60 4.60
N PHE A 670 -8.15 -16.34 4.98
CA PHE A 670 -6.99 -15.47 5.23
C PHE A 670 -6.57 -15.38 6.72
N LEU A 671 -7.51 -15.56 7.66
CA LEU A 671 -7.27 -15.49 9.11
C LEU A 671 -7.30 -16.86 9.80
N GLY A 672 -7.79 -17.91 9.11
CA GLY A 672 -8.02 -19.25 9.64
C GLY A 672 -9.46 -19.46 10.16
N GLU A 673 -9.84 -20.72 10.33
CA GLU A 673 -11.23 -21.16 10.64
C GLU A 673 -11.84 -20.55 11.92
N TYR A 674 -10.99 -20.20 12.90
CA TYR A 674 -11.43 -19.82 14.25
C TYR A 674 -11.27 -18.32 14.57
N HIS A 675 -10.60 -17.54 13.72
CA HIS A 675 -10.27 -16.15 14.04
C HIS A 675 -11.19 -15.17 13.28
N GLN A 676 -11.98 -14.41 14.03
CA GLN A 676 -12.75 -13.28 13.48
C GLN A 676 -11.89 -12.01 13.33
N ILE A 677 -10.86 -11.86 14.18
CA ILE A 677 -9.85 -10.80 14.14
C ILE A 677 -8.51 -11.45 14.51
N SER A 678 -7.46 -11.20 13.72
CA SER A 678 -6.11 -11.76 13.95
C SER A 678 -5.08 -10.66 14.16
N THR A 679 -4.13 -10.90 15.07
CA THR A 679 -2.93 -10.05 15.23
C THR A 679 -2.02 -10.07 14.00
N THR A 680 -2.20 -11.04 13.09
CA THR A 680 -1.44 -11.18 11.84
C THR A 680 -2.19 -10.65 10.61
N ALA A 681 -3.43 -10.16 10.76
CA ALA A 681 -4.25 -9.72 9.63
C ALA A 681 -3.52 -8.72 8.71
N TRP A 682 -2.72 -7.82 9.29
CA TRP A 682 -1.94 -6.83 8.55
C TRP A 682 -0.73 -7.41 7.83
N SER A 683 -0.12 -8.47 8.37
CA SER A 683 0.93 -9.22 7.68
C SER A 683 0.35 -10.01 6.51
N VAL A 684 -0.81 -10.66 6.71
CA VAL A 684 -1.54 -11.35 5.65
C VAL A 684 -1.95 -10.39 4.53
N LEU A 685 -2.39 -9.18 4.89
CA LEU A 685 -2.69 -8.14 3.90
C LEU A 685 -1.45 -7.68 3.12
N ALA A 686 -0.29 -7.56 3.80
CA ALA A 686 0.96 -7.24 3.13
C ALA A 686 1.39 -8.34 2.14
N GLU A 687 1.21 -9.61 2.50
CA GLU A 687 1.43 -10.76 1.59
C GLU A 687 0.45 -10.76 0.41
N PHE A 688 -0.84 -10.48 0.66
CA PHE A 688 -1.84 -10.31 -0.39
C PHE A 688 -1.45 -9.19 -1.38
N ALA A 689 -0.91 -8.09 -0.86
CA ALA A 689 -0.40 -7.01 -1.68
C ALA A 689 0.96 -7.37 -2.34
N GLY A 690 1.73 -8.32 -1.83
CA GLY A 690 3.10 -8.57 -2.26
C GLY A 690 4.07 -7.47 -1.81
N HIS A 691 3.89 -6.95 -0.59
CA HIS A 691 4.78 -5.99 0.05
C HIS A 691 5.61 -6.65 1.13
N SER A 692 6.84 -6.17 1.31
CA SER A 692 7.77 -6.67 2.32
C SER A 692 7.38 -6.29 3.76
N SER A 693 6.49 -5.31 3.94
CA SER A 693 5.98 -4.96 5.27
C SER A 693 4.58 -4.33 5.27
N PRO A 694 3.83 -4.44 6.39
CA PRO A 694 2.56 -3.74 6.55
C PRO A 694 2.69 -2.22 6.43
N GLU A 695 3.79 -1.63 6.91
CA GLU A 695 3.97 -0.17 6.89
C GLU A 695 3.87 0.41 5.48
N THR A 696 4.47 -0.26 4.47
CA THR A 696 4.35 0.12 3.06
C THR A 696 2.91 0.02 2.58
N THR A 697 2.19 -1.02 3.00
CA THR A 697 0.78 -1.23 2.63
C THR A 697 -0.09 -0.10 3.19
N PHE A 698 0.08 0.25 4.47
CA PHE A 698 -0.64 1.34 5.12
C PHE A 698 -0.31 2.71 4.51
N SER A 699 0.96 3.00 4.24
CA SER A 699 1.35 4.30 3.72
C SER A 699 0.91 4.53 2.28
N SER A 700 0.78 3.47 1.49
CA SER A 700 0.62 3.62 0.05
C SER A 700 -0.74 3.17 -0.49
N TYR A 701 -1.48 2.28 0.20
CA TYR A 701 -2.64 1.60 -0.42
C TYR A 701 -3.94 1.58 0.38
N ILE A 702 -3.91 1.72 1.70
CA ILE A 702 -5.13 1.58 2.52
C ILE A 702 -5.72 2.97 2.82
N HIS A 703 -6.86 3.29 2.19
CA HIS A 703 -7.52 4.60 2.31
C HIS A 703 -8.78 4.61 3.19
N VAL A 704 -8.97 3.54 3.96
CA VAL A 704 -10.13 3.34 4.85
C VAL A 704 -9.72 3.10 6.31
N VAL A 705 -8.44 3.33 6.65
CA VAL A 705 -7.87 2.99 7.97
C VAL A 705 -8.48 3.78 9.12
N ASP A 706 -8.86 5.04 8.89
CA ASP A 706 -9.57 5.87 9.88
C ASP A 706 -10.89 5.19 10.30
N LEU A 707 -11.62 4.65 9.33
CA LEU A 707 -12.89 3.96 9.55
C LEU A 707 -12.70 2.62 10.25
N ILE A 708 -11.66 1.87 9.88
CA ILE A 708 -11.31 0.61 10.55
C ILE A 708 -10.98 0.88 12.02
N ALA A 709 -10.10 1.85 12.28
CA ALA A 709 -9.71 2.21 13.63
C ALA A 709 -10.91 2.66 14.47
N TYR A 710 -11.78 3.51 13.90
CA TYR A 710 -13.04 3.88 14.54
C TYR A 710 -13.91 2.66 14.84
N SER A 711 -14.11 1.76 13.86
CA SER A 711 -15.00 0.61 14.04
C SER A 711 -14.55 -0.33 15.17
N GLN A 712 -13.23 -0.46 15.36
CA GLN A 712 -12.66 -1.24 16.47
C GLN A 712 -12.78 -0.52 17.82
N MET A 713 -12.86 0.82 17.81
CA MET A 713 -13.12 1.63 19.01
C MET A 713 -14.60 1.82 19.31
N ALA A 714 -15.49 1.69 18.33
CA ALA A 714 -16.92 1.99 18.47
C ALA A 714 -17.63 1.08 19.50
N HIS A 715 -17.08 -0.11 19.76
CA HIS A 715 -17.57 -1.00 20.82
C HIS A 715 -16.99 -0.70 22.20
N ALA A 716 -16.00 0.19 22.30
CA ALA A 716 -15.44 0.59 23.57
C ALA A 716 -16.51 1.25 24.44
N THR A 717 -16.65 0.79 25.68
CA THR A 717 -17.52 1.44 26.67
C THR A 717 -16.84 2.71 27.12
N ILE A 718 -17.39 3.84 26.70
CA ILE A 718 -16.97 5.17 27.13
C ILE A 718 -17.86 5.57 28.31
N GLU A 719 -17.26 5.92 29.44
CA GLU A 719 -18.02 6.48 30.56
C GLU A 719 -18.45 7.91 30.22
N MET A 720 -19.76 8.13 30.19
CA MET A 720 -20.37 9.42 29.88
C MET A 720 -20.23 10.38 31.07
N PRO A 721 -19.96 11.67 30.85
CA PRO A 721 -20.14 12.68 31.89
C PRO A 721 -21.64 12.82 32.19
N ALA A 722 -22.14 12.20 33.27
CA ALA A 722 -23.56 12.19 33.64
C ALA A 722 -24.27 13.58 33.57
N PRO A 723 -23.65 14.70 34.00
CA PRO A 723 -24.27 16.02 33.92
C PRO A 723 -24.51 16.54 32.50
N LEU A 724 -23.80 16.01 31.51
CA LEU A 724 -23.98 16.35 30.09
C LEU A 724 -25.29 15.73 29.58
N VAL A 725 -25.59 14.49 29.98
CA VAL A 725 -26.78 13.73 29.56
C VAL A 725 -28.05 14.25 30.23
N GLU A 726 -27.98 14.62 31.51
CA GLU A 726 -29.12 15.11 32.30
C GLU A 726 -29.67 16.47 31.81
N ARG A 727 -28.93 17.20 30.97
CA ARG A 727 -29.31 18.53 30.45
C ARG A 727 -29.72 18.53 28.97
N HIS A 728 -29.83 17.36 28.32
CA HIS A 728 -30.01 17.25 26.87
C HIS A 728 -31.44 17.02 26.38
#